data_AF-A0A2V3HJL2-F1
#
_entry.id   AF-A0A2V3HJL2-F1
#
_cell.length_a   1.000
_cell.length_b   1.000
_cell.length_c   1.000
_cell.angle_alpha   90.00
_cell.angle_beta   90.00
_cell.angle_gamma   90.00
#
_symmetry.space_group_name_H-M   'P 1'
#
loop_
_entity.id
_entity.type
_entity.pdbx_description
1 polymer ?
#
loop_
_entity_poly.entity_id
_entity_poly.type
_entity_poly.pdbx_seq_one_letter_code
_entity_poly.pdbx_strand_id
1 'polypeptide(L)'
;MHPGQRRTILALAIILDALSGLLDGRGSLNLLDWIAAGGIPYDMVWLLQFLESICGSFFLIKILFDNVPESNARSLGIALSPLFLLGMVWLTLDFLFKGLADDATITIDLVSIGVGTLTWSSTYLAIAVGLTLTYKVQRYGNFAQSEFFMIGMYLSMVMVWTEHFFPLYDAPRDGTLVWSLLIWTVLGAFILTGFAGILIDRLVYRGFRERDASPQVMMIASLGIALILRAVIYLRFGAGRMMFEPDADWRVPSLRWDIPTNKLRFNIGDRSLAEVIDPTTGETLVAAQTYTYGGCEEVVDPTTGETVMQHITSTGGNKPLWETYDIANDCLTQATTGYAYYKGAMPILIFTAVALLFILLTKTRLGRRMRAVADNPDLAASSGINVEGVQMTSAFLSAGLSGMGGAIFAMTLRFTPETAFTLLLPAFAIIVLGTIGSIPGVIVGSLIVGFVRALSSPILIGIGYPLGRSNYTALDGVMPYIFLIAILMIMPEGIGDAYEKWKVDRLRKRAEDDSVPSNKLGAALAFSPLGALGAHKFQQRQASRGQSMMIVTIAAYFIKRMTDFIGANSFSDGACSQTCQDTEGINSNLQLLTGRSDGSLIPQDTPFTESDVPTPPSDVAPYLHEGWSADFLADLNNSWFNLMNTEFWLLDAFSTLGDIIWPAIPILVWLIAIGEGIYLLKGRDDDLLKPVINILDDVSTPITEWRNSLTSMLNRGSSSLKGPLATFHAVVRSKTKVTRTQMEQLRDTNSFVKSLRSVAPYGRESPLGSWIAFALMFVVLLSFLAWLPVADGPNSAFVKTLQVSNVLVTLSIFALMAFSLNLHTGVTGMVNFGVIFFVGVGSIVVGILSAPSDLHGYDWPVFWATLVAVMIGAAFGWLLAYPTARLRMDYFAIVTISLGEILRVLLAGEPLLRAGSWGSSIGISRYTLPGQTWWFCAGEAPMKAPLAGPDGILGTADDVITAMSARDCADVVGIGSAAERIGDLMNLGQPAPYMMLLAIIGVVSLIAIWWLLEIILASPWGRILRAIREDEEVAQHHGHDILTHKAASLALGAAIAAFAGALWAWKLTGFQPNHMMPARSTFLVWAAFIVGGAANNKGMVIGAFIIVLMEFVFNVLVAGQGSSDLPLHVTAERIDSLFEWLVRDSWAVVEVFIIIAIVGLLFDWKGIKTTGLSGAAVFTFTALVMGERSIEKTFIGGDIVTN
;
A
#
# COMPACT_ATOMS: atom_id res chain seq x y z
N MET A 1 23.44 -41.07 -12.36
CA MET A 1 22.25 -40.20 -12.26
C MET A 1 22.71 -38.76 -12.42
N HIS A 2 22.21 -38.04 -13.43
CA HIS A 2 22.53 -36.62 -13.59
C HIS A 2 21.98 -35.81 -12.39
N PRO A 3 22.61 -34.69 -12.01
CA PRO A 3 22.14 -33.84 -10.91
C PRO A 3 20.68 -33.41 -11.05
N GLY A 4 20.22 -33.14 -12.27
CA GLY A 4 18.82 -32.82 -12.56
C GLY A 4 17.86 -33.95 -12.23
N GLN A 5 18.18 -35.19 -12.64
CA GLN A 5 17.34 -36.37 -12.36
C GLN A 5 17.19 -36.63 -10.85
N ARG A 6 18.26 -36.46 -10.07
CA ARG A 6 18.21 -36.59 -8.61
C ARG A 6 17.28 -35.55 -7.99
N ARG A 7 17.36 -34.30 -8.44
CA ARG A 7 16.50 -33.20 -7.97
C ARG A 7 15.03 -33.45 -8.34
N THR A 8 14.74 -33.96 -9.54
CA THR A 8 13.37 -34.29 -9.97
C THR A 8 12.77 -35.41 -9.12
N ILE A 9 13.54 -36.47 -8.85
CA ILE A 9 13.09 -37.58 -7.99
C ILE A 9 12.80 -37.08 -6.58
N LEU A 10 13.67 -36.23 -6.02
CA LEU A 10 13.43 -35.63 -4.72
C LEU A 10 12.17 -34.75 -4.71
N ALA A 11 11.96 -33.92 -5.74
CA ALA A 11 10.78 -33.08 -5.87
C ALA A 11 9.49 -33.91 -5.89
N LEU A 12 9.48 -34.98 -6.69
CA LEU A 12 8.34 -35.91 -6.78
C LEU A 12 8.12 -36.66 -5.47
N ALA A 13 9.18 -37.08 -4.78
CA ALA A 13 9.06 -37.75 -3.48
C ALA A 13 8.40 -36.83 -2.44
N ILE A 14 8.81 -35.55 -2.38
CA ILE A 14 8.21 -34.53 -1.49
C ILE A 14 6.72 -34.34 -1.79
N ILE A 15 6.36 -34.21 -3.08
CA ILE A 15 4.95 -34.06 -3.48
C ILE A 15 4.14 -35.30 -3.09
N LEU A 16 4.65 -36.50 -3.36
CA LEU A 16 3.94 -37.74 -3.07
C LEU A 16 3.81 -38.00 -1.56
N ASP A 17 4.84 -37.68 -0.76
CA ASP A 17 4.79 -37.76 0.71
C ASP A 17 3.67 -36.86 1.27
N ALA A 18 3.63 -35.61 0.82
CA ALA A 18 2.60 -34.65 1.21
C ALA A 18 1.19 -35.11 0.79
N LEU A 19 1.01 -35.54 -0.47
CA LEU A 19 -0.29 -35.99 -0.98
C LEU A 19 -0.79 -37.26 -0.26
N SER A 20 0.09 -38.22 0.04
CA SER A 20 -0.26 -39.42 0.82
C SER A 20 -0.56 -39.09 2.28
N GLY A 21 0.14 -38.10 2.85
CA GLY A 21 -0.16 -37.56 4.17
C GLY A 21 -1.54 -36.93 4.27
N LEU A 22 -1.91 -36.12 3.28
CA LEU A 22 -3.23 -35.46 3.22
C LEU A 22 -4.36 -36.46 3.03
N LEU A 23 -4.19 -37.46 2.16
CA LEU A 23 -5.25 -38.40 1.79
C LEU A 23 -5.44 -39.53 2.82
N ASP A 24 -4.36 -40.19 3.22
CA ASP A 24 -4.40 -41.43 4.01
C ASP A 24 -3.81 -41.26 5.43
N GLY A 25 -3.31 -40.08 5.78
CA GLY A 25 -2.58 -39.85 7.04
C GLY A 25 -1.21 -40.55 7.09
N ARG A 26 -0.61 -40.84 5.93
CA ARG A 26 0.64 -41.64 5.81
C ARG A 26 1.85 -40.86 5.26
N GLY A 27 1.98 -39.59 5.64
CA GLY A 27 3.13 -38.75 5.26
C GLY A 27 4.21 -38.69 6.35
N SER A 28 5.38 -38.17 6.01
CA SER A 28 6.48 -37.95 6.95
C SER A 28 6.08 -37.05 8.14
N LEU A 29 5.23 -36.04 7.90
CA LEU A 29 4.69 -35.17 8.95
C LEU A 29 3.68 -35.88 9.86
N ASN A 30 2.89 -36.85 9.35
CA ASN A 30 2.03 -37.69 10.21
C ASN A 30 2.89 -38.65 11.04
N LEU A 31 3.99 -39.16 10.49
CA LEU A 31 4.94 -39.98 11.24
C LEU A 31 5.58 -39.17 12.38
N LEU A 32 5.90 -37.89 12.14
CA LEU A 32 6.41 -37.00 13.19
C LEU A 32 5.38 -36.74 14.28
N ASP A 33 4.11 -36.53 13.93
CA ASP A 33 3.03 -36.40 14.91
C ASP A 33 2.83 -37.71 15.70
N TRP A 34 2.89 -38.86 15.02
CA TRP A 34 2.85 -40.17 15.69
C TRP A 34 4.03 -40.37 16.66
N ILE A 35 5.25 -39.97 16.27
CA ILE A 35 6.44 -39.97 17.15
C ILE A 35 6.25 -39.01 18.33
N ALA A 36 5.59 -37.87 18.10
CA ALA A 36 5.22 -36.90 19.12
C ALA A 36 3.98 -37.33 19.95
N ALA A 37 3.52 -38.58 19.81
CA ALA A 37 2.36 -39.14 20.48
C ALA A 37 1.06 -38.35 20.28
N GLY A 38 0.86 -37.76 19.10
CA GLY A 38 -0.31 -36.92 18.81
C GLY A 38 -0.25 -35.53 19.45
N GLY A 39 0.93 -35.10 19.91
CA GLY A 39 1.13 -33.81 20.54
C GLY A 39 1.15 -32.62 19.56
N ILE A 40 1.14 -32.87 18.24
CA ILE A 40 1.08 -31.81 17.23
C ILE A 40 -0.40 -31.57 16.88
N PRO A 41 -0.87 -30.31 16.85
CA PRO A 41 -2.22 -30.03 16.38
C PRO A 41 -2.42 -30.60 14.98
N TYR A 42 -3.45 -31.43 14.82
CA TYR A 42 -3.77 -32.08 13.55
C TYR A 42 -3.85 -31.08 12.39
N ASP A 43 -4.36 -29.88 12.67
CA ASP A 43 -4.43 -28.78 11.71
C ASP A 43 -3.08 -28.31 11.17
N MET A 44 -2.05 -28.33 12.02
CA MET A 44 -0.70 -27.95 11.63
C MET A 44 -0.06 -29.00 10.71
N VAL A 45 -0.38 -30.28 10.92
CA VAL A 45 0.13 -31.39 10.11
C VAL A 45 -0.31 -31.23 8.66
N TRP A 46 -1.62 -31.11 8.42
CA TRP A 46 -2.12 -30.99 7.05
C TRP A 46 -1.74 -29.65 6.40
N LEU A 47 -1.64 -28.55 7.17
CA LEU A 47 -1.22 -27.26 6.63
C LEU A 47 0.23 -27.28 6.16
N LEU A 48 1.12 -27.94 6.91
CA LEU A 48 2.51 -28.13 6.51
C LEU A 48 2.63 -29.06 5.30
N GLN A 49 1.80 -30.11 5.19
CA GLN A 49 1.75 -30.98 4.01
C GLN A 49 1.24 -30.24 2.77
N PHE A 50 0.23 -29.38 2.93
CA PHE A 50 -0.25 -28.51 1.87
C PHE A 50 0.88 -27.60 1.34
N LEU A 51 1.62 -26.96 2.26
CA LEU A 51 2.78 -26.14 1.92
C LEU A 51 3.89 -26.97 1.25
N GLU A 52 4.16 -28.18 1.76
CA GLU A 52 5.16 -29.10 1.24
C GLU A 52 4.88 -29.49 -0.22
N SER A 53 3.62 -29.84 -0.54
CA SER A 53 3.21 -30.17 -1.90
C SER A 53 3.35 -28.99 -2.86
N ILE A 54 2.96 -27.79 -2.43
CA ILE A 54 3.12 -26.57 -3.23
C ILE A 54 4.60 -26.26 -3.46
N CYS A 55 5.43 -26.29 -2.42
CA CYS A 55 6.87 -26.07 -2.52
C CYS A 55 7.55 -27.11 -3.42
N GLY A 56 7.16 -28.38 -3.33
CA GLY A 56 7.62 -29.44 -4.21
C GLY A 56 7.27 -29.17 -5.68
N SER A 57 6.06 -28.67 -5.94
CA SER A 57 5.59 -28.28 -7.28
C SER A 57 6.39 -27.11 -7.86
N PHE A 58 6.66 -26.08 -7.05
CA PHE A 58 7.54 -24.97 -7.42
C PHE A 58 8.97 -25.43 -7.71
N PHE A 59 9.50 -26.35 -6.90
CA PHE A 59 10.83 -26.91 -7.09
C PHE A 59 10.92 -27.70 -8.40
N LEU A 60 9.87 -28.44 -8.78
CA LEU A 60 9.78 -29.13 -10.06
C LEU A 60 9.83 -28.16 -11.25
N ILE A 61 9.09 -27.05 -11.19
CA ILE A 61 9.12 -26.00 -12.21
C ILE A 61 10.50 -25.38 -12.30
N LYS A 62 11.13 -25.08 -11.16
CA LYS A 62 12.50 -24.55 -11.15
C LYS A 62 13.50 -25.49 -11.82
N ILE A 63 13.38 -26.80 -11.60
CA ILE A 63 14.21 -27.80 -12.27
C ILE A 63 13.95 -27.79 -13.79
N LEU A 64 12.69 -27.62 -14.23
CA LEU A 64 12.38 -27.45 -15.65
C LEU A 64 13.10 -26.22 -16.26
N PHE A 65 13.17 -25.11 -15.52
CA PHE A 65 13.91 -23.92 -15.93
C PHE A 65 15.42 -24.13 -15.95
N ASP A 66 16.01 -24.73 -14.91
CA ASP A 66 17.47 -24.79 -14.74
C ASP A 66 18.13 -25.93 -15.57
N ASN A 67 17.43 -27.05 -15.77
CA ASN A 67 18.06 -28.29 -16.24
C ASN A 67 17.64 -28.74 -17.65
N VAL A 68 16.53 -28.24 -18.20
CA VAL A 68 16.07 -28.63 -19.54
C VAL A 68 16.64 -27.65 -20.58
N PRO A 69 17.26 -28.13 -21.67
CA PRO A 69 17.80 -27.26 -22.72
C PRO A 69 16.69 -26.55 -23.50
N GLU A 70 17.02 -25.40 -24.10
CA GLU A 70 16.11 -24.64 -24.96
C GLU A 70 15.55 -25.50 -26.09
N SER A 71 14.23 -25.74 -26.03
CA SER A 71 13.48 -26.55 -26.98
C SER A 71 12.02 -26.13 -26.94
N ASN A 72 11.26 -26.44 -27.99
CA ASN A 72 9.82 -26.16 -28.01
C ASN A 72 9.09 -26.84 -26.84
N ALA A 73 9.55 -28.03 -26.43
CA ALA A 73 9.01 -28.75 -25.28
C ALA A 73 9.26 -28.02 -23.95
N ARG A 74 10.47 -27.46 -23.75
CA ARG A 74 10.77 -26.61 -22.58
C ARG A 74 9.89 -25.37 -22.57
N SER A 75 9.78 -24.68 -23.70
CA SER A 75 8.94 -23.48 -23.82
C SER A 75 7.47 -23.78 -23.56
N LEU A 76 6.96 -24.91 -24.06
CA LEU A 76 5.61 -25.40 -23.78
C LEU A 76 5.43 -25.72 -22.29
N GLY A 77 6.39 -26.42 -21.67
CA GLY A 77 6.35 -26.74 -20.25
C GLY A 77 6.39 -25.49 -19.36
N ILE A 78 7.20 -24.49 -19.73
CA ILE A 78 7.22 -23.18 -19.06
C ILE A 78 5.87 -22.47 -19.23
N ALA A 79 5.30 -22.46 -20.43
CA ALA A 79 3.99 -21.85 -20.67
C ALA A 79 2.85 -22.54 -19.89
N LEU A 80 2.92 -23.86 -19.70
CA LEU A 80 1.94 -24.65 -18.95
C LEU A 80 2.18 -24.64 -17.43
N SER A 81 3.32 -24.12 -16.96
CA SER A 81 3.68 -24.13 -15.53
C SER A 81 2.65 -23.45 -14.60
N PRO A 82 1.96 -22.34 -14.96
CA PRO A 82 0.94 -21.76 -14.08
C PRO A 82 -0.28 -22.67 -13.95
N LEU A 83 -0.69 -23.32 -15.04
CA LEU A 83 -1.80 -24.27 -15.03
C LEU A 83 -1.46 -25.52 -14.23
N PHE A 84 -0.22 -25.99 -14.33
CA PHE A 84 0.28 -27.07 -13.49
C PHE A 84 0.22 -26.72 -12.00
N LEU A 85 0.63 -25.51 -11.60
CA LEU A 85 0.53 -25.06 -10.20
C LEU A 85 -0.92 -25.01 -9.71
N LEU A 86 -1.84 -24.45 -10.51
CA LEU A 86 -3.26 -24.43 -10.16
C LEU A 86 -3.84 -25.84 -10.05
N GLY A 87 -3.45 -26.74 -10.96
CA GLY A 87 -3.84 -28.15 -10.90
C GLY A 87 -3.29 -28.87 -9.66
N MET A 88 -2.06 -28.56 -9.26
CA MET A 88 -1.46 -29.10 -8.03
C MET A 88 -2.17 -28.57 -6.78
N VAL A 89 -2.47 -27.28 -6.71
CA VAL A 89 -3.25 -26.69 -5.60
C VAL A 89 -4.63 -27.36 -5.52
N TRP A 90 -5.29 -27.53 -6.67
CA TRP A 90 -6.59 -28.19 -6.72
C TRP A 90 -6.52 -29.65 -6.25
N LEU A 91 -5.54 -30.41 -6.74
CA LEU A 91 -5.31 -31.80 -6.31
C LEU A 91 -5.04 -31.90 -4.80
N THR A 92 -4.23 -30.98 -4.25
CA THR A 92 -3.95 -30.95 -2.81
C THR A 92 -5.18 -30.64 -1.98
N LEU A 93 -6.05 -29.73 -2.42
CA LEU A 93 -7.29 -29.42 -1.73
C LEU A 93 -8.26 -30.61 -1.78
N ASP A 94 -8.36 -31.29 -2.93
CA ASP A 94 -9.20 -32.49 -3.07
C ASP A 94 -8.75 -33.63 -2.16
N PHE A 95 -7.45 -33.85 -2.04
CA PHE A 95 -6.92 -34.88 -1.14
C PHE A 95 -7.06 -34.49 0.33
N LEU A 96 -6.88 -33.20 0.66
CA LEU A 96 -7.13 -32.69 2.01
C LEU A 96 -8.57 -32.97 2.45
N PHE A 97 -9.56 -32.52 1.67
CA PHE A 97 -10.96 -32.67 2.07
C PHE A 97 -11.42 -34.14 2.08
N LYS A 98 -10.89 -34.99 1.19
CA LYS A 98 -11.11 -36.44 1.26
C LYS A 98 -10.52 -37.07 2.52
N GLY A 99 -9.30 -36.68 2.90
CA GLY A 99 -8.67 -37.15 4.13
C GLY A 99 -9.39 -36.69 5.39
N LEU A 100 -10.03 -35.51 5.33
CA LEU A 100 -10.89 -34.96 6.40
C LEU A 100 -12.30 -35.57 6.42
N ALA A 101 -12.69 -36.33 5.40
CA ALA A 101 -14.07 -36.79 5.18
C ALA A 101 -15.09 -35.64 5.20
N ASP A 102 -14.72 -34.50 4.61
CA ASP A 102 -15.52 -33.28 4.53
C ASP A 102 -15.63 -32.81 3.07
N ASP A 103 -16.55 -31.89 2.79
CA ASP A 103 -16.80 -31.38 1.44
C ASP A 103 -16.72 -29.86 1.36
N ALA A 104 -16.14 -29.36 0.27
CA ALA A 104 -16.03 -27.93 0.01
C ALA A 104 -16.58 -27.60 -1.37
N THR A 105 -17.44 -26.58 -1.41
CA THR A 105 -18.03 -26.07 -2.64
C THR A 105 -17.43 -24.72 -2.99
N ILE A 106 -16.72 -24.64 -4.11
CA ILE A 106 -16.15 -23.40 -4.63
C ILE A 106 -16.98 -22.94 -5.82
N THR A 107 -17.59 -21.74 -5.71
CA THR A 107 -18.35 -21.15 -6.82
C THR A 107 -17.56 -20.00 -7.43
N ILE A 108 -17.27 -20.12 -8.72
CA ILE A 108 -16.55 -19.14 -9.53
C ILE A 108 -17.53 -18.47 -10.49
N ASP A 109 -17.66 -17.16 -10.40
CA ASP A 109 -18.38 -16.32 -11.36
C ASP A 109 -17.37 -15.71 -12.34
N LEU A 110 -17.43 -16.12 -13.61
CA LEU A 110 -16.46 -15.72 -14.63
C LEU A 110 -16.45 -14.21 -14.87
N VAL A 111 -17.64 -13.59 -14.92
CA VAL A 111 -17.77 -12.14 -15.11
C VAL A 111 -17.25 -11.41 -13.87
N SER A 112 -17.62 -11.87 -12.67
CA SER A 112 -17.13 -11.30 -11.40
C SER A 112 -15.60 -11.33 -11.29
N ILE A 113 -14.96 -12.44 -11.69
CA ILE A 113 -13.50 -12.54 -11.75
C ILE A 113 -12.93 -11.56 -12.78
N GLY A 114 -13.53 -11.46 -13.96
CA GLY A 114 -13.08 -10.53 -15.01
C GLY A 114 -13.12 -9.06 -14.56
N VAL A 115 -14.26 -8.62 -14.03
CA VAL A 115 -14.42 -7.23 -13.56
C VAL A 115 -13.61 -6.95 -12.28
N GLY A 116 -13.53 -7.92 -11.37
CA GLY A 116 -12.68 -7.86 -10.18
C GLY A 116 -11.20 -7.75 -10.54
N THR A 117 -10.75 -8.52 -11.54
CA THR A 117 -9.39 -8.44 -12.09
C THR A 117 -9.10 -7.04 -12.58
N LEU A 118 -9.96 -6.46 -13.41
CA LEU A 118 -9.76 -5.11 -13.95
C LEU A 118 -9.75 -4.04 -12.85
N THR A 119 -10.63 -4.15 -11.86
CA THR A 119 -10.73 -3.19 -10.74
C THR A 119 -9.45 -3.20 -9.89
N TRP A 120 -8.97 -4.37 -9.47
CA TRP A 120 -7.74 -4.47 -8.69
C TRP A 120 -6.50 -4.15 -9.51
N SER A 121 -6.45 -4.56 -10.78
CA SER A 121 -5.34 -4.26 -11.69
C SER A 121 -5.18 -2.76 -11.85
N SER A 122 -6.26 -2.04 -12.16
CA SER A 122 -6.22 -0.58 -12.35
C SER A 122 -5.82 0.18 -11.09
N THR A 123 -6.32 -0.24 -9.92
CA THR A 123 -5.95 0.34 -8.62
C THR A 123 -4.44 0.28 -8.41
N TYR A 124 -3.84 -0.91 -8.53
CA TYR A 124 -2.41 -1.06 -8.33
C TYR A 124 -1.58 -0.48 -9.48
N LEU A 125 -2.10 -0.51 -10.72
CA LEU A 125 -1.44 0.02 -11.91
C LEU A 125 -1.20 1.53 -11.82
N ALA A 126 -2.14 2.29 -11.24
CA ALA A 126 -1.99 3.74 -11.07
C ALA A 126 -0.77 4.12 -10.21
N ILE A 127 -0.45 3.31 -9.19
CA ILE A 127 0.74 3.48 -8.34
C ILE A 127 1.97 2.89 -9.05
N ALA A 128 1.84 1.67 -9.59
CA ALA A 128 2.95 0.93 -10.19
C ALA A 128 3.55 1.65 -11.41
N VAL A 129 2.73 2.29 -12.26
CA VAL A 129 3.21 3.07 -13.41
C VAL A 129 3.96 4.32 -12.97
N GLY A 130 3.48 5.01 -11.92
CA GLY A 130 4.17 6.15 -11.34
C GLY A 130 5.54 5.77 -10.77
N LEU A 131 5.60 4.68 -9.99
CA LEU A 131 6.84 4.10 -9.49
C LEU A 131 7.78 3.64 -10.63
N THR A 132 7.24 3.08 -11.71
CA THR A 132 8.02 2.64 -12.87
C THR A 132 8.68 3.82 -13.57
N LEU A 133 7.97 4.94 -13.69
CA LEU A 133 8.47 6.15 -14.32
C LEU A 133 9.58 6.78 -13.46
N THR A 134 9.39 6.88 -12.14
CA THR A 134 10.42 7.38 -11.22
C THR A 134 11.64 6.45 -11.18
N TYR A 135 11.46 5.13 -11.11
CA TYR A 135 12.58 4.18 -11.19
C TYR A 135 13.36 4.33 -12.49
N LYS A 136 12.67 4.44 -13.63
CA LYS A 136 13.31 4.52 -14.94
C LYS A 136 14.17 5.78 -15.09
N VAL A 137 13.66 6.93 -14.65
CA VAL A 137 14.34 8.22 -14.87
C VAL A 137 15.26 8.60 -13.70
N GLN A 138 14.90 8.26 -12.47
CA GLN A 138 15.59 8.71 -11.25
C GLN A 138 16.38 7.59 -10.53
N ARG A 139 16.19 6.32 -10.90
CA ARG A 139 16.97 5.16 -10.40
C ARG A 139 16.84 4.86 -8.90
N TYR A 140 15.71 5.16 -8.28
CA TYR A 140 15.40 4.74 -6.90
C TYR A 140 13.92 4.42 -6.73
N GLY A 141 13.59 3.65 -5.69
CA GLY A 141 12.20 3.36 -5.31
C GLY A 141 11.57 4.49 -4.52
N ASN A 142 10.56 5.14 -5.09
CA ASN A 142 9.84 6.23 -4.45
C ASN A 142 8.71 5.72 -3.53
N PHE A 143 8.98 5.50 -2.24
CA PHE A 143 7.97 5.06 -1.27
C PHE A 143 6.87 6.11 -1.01
N ALA A 144 7.09 7.39 -1.35
CA ALA A 144 6.04 8.41 -1.29
C ALA A 144 5.00 8.29 -2.42
N GLN A 145 5.19 7.38 -3.39
CA GLN A 145 4.30 7.31 -4.54
C GLN A 145 2.84 7.01 -4.17
N SER A 146 2.60 6.15 -3.19
CA SER A 146 1.26 5.89 -2.66
C SER A 146 0.65 7.11 -1.98
N GLU A 147 1.46 8.00 -1.39
CA GLU A 147 0.91 9.18 -0.74
C GLU A 147 0.43 10.21 -1.77
N PHE A 148 0.93 10.21 -3.01
CA PHE A 148 0.30 10.97 -4.09
C PHE A 148 -1.09 10.43 -4.42
N PHE A 149 -1.26 9.10 -4.37
CA PHE A 149 -2.57 8.47 -4.49
C PHE A 149 -3.49 8.89 -3.33
N MET A 150 -2.99 8.92 -2.10
CA MET A 150 -3.72 9.44 -0.94
C MET A 150 -4.13 10.91 -1.09
N ILE A 151 -3.22 11.79 -1.55
CA ILE A 151 -3.54 13.20 -1.82
C ILE A 151 -4.67 13.30 -2.84
N GLY A 152 -4.69 12.44 -3.87
CA GLY A 152 -5.81 12.33 -4.81
C GLY A 152 -7.15 12.01 -4.15
N MET A 153 -7.16 11.04 -3.24
CA MET A 153 -8.36 10.62 -2.48
C MET A 153 -8.89 11.74 -1.57
N TYR A 154 -8.00 12.51 -0.94
CA TYR A 154 -8.43 13.62 -0.09
C TYR A 154 -8.75 14.88 -0.89
N LEU A 155 -8.12 15.09 -2.04
CA LEU A 155 -8.48 16.19 -2.93
C LEU A 155 -9.89 16.03 -3.45
N SER A 156 -10.35 14.81 -3.75
CA SER A 156 -11.74 14.60 -4.15
C SER A 156 -12.73 15.02 -3.05
N MET A 157 -12.37 14.86 -1.77
CA MET A 157 -13.17 15.42 -0.65
C MET A 157 -13.12 16.95 -0.59
N VAL A 158 -11.95 17.55 -0.79
CA VAL A 158 -11.81 19.01 -0.83
C VAL A 158 -12.69 19.62 -1.92
N MET A 159 -12.70 19.01 -3.10
CA MET A 159 -13.50 19.47 -4.24
C MET A 159 -15.00 19.45 -3.93
N VAL A 160 -15.49 18.38 -3.29
CA VAL A 160 -16.89 18.27 -2.84
C VAL A 160 -17.26 19.34 -1.81
N TRP A 161 -16.35 19.66 -0.90
CA TRP A 161 -16.58 20.66 0.15
C TRP A 161 -16.36 22.11 -0.29
N THR A 162 -15.98 22.33 -1.54
CA THR A 162 -15.79 23.67 -2.08
C THR A 162 -17.15 24.34 -2.27
N GLU A 163 -17.25 25.64 -1.96
CA GLU A 163 -18.47 26.45 -2.11
C GLU A 163 -19.07 26.39 -3.53
N HIS A 164 -18.20 26.24 -4.53
CA HIS A 164 -18.61 26.12 -5.91
C HIS A 164 -19.32 24.80 -6.23
N PHE A 165 -18.93 23.67 -5.64
CA PHE A 165 -19.43 22.33 -6.03
C PHE A 165 -20.39 21.70 -5.03
N PHE A 166 -20.49 22.21 -3.79
CA PHE A 166 -21.38 21.62 -2.79
C PHE A 166 -22.86 21.54 -3.22
N PRO A 167 -23.45 22.51 -3.98
CA PRO A 167 -24.86 22.41 -4.35
C PRO A 167 -25.13 21.22 -5.26
N LEU A 168 -24.12 20.77 -6.00
CA LEU A 168 -24.24 19.60 -6.87
C LEU A 168 -24.09 18.30 -6.08
N TYR A 169 -23.26 18.30 -5.04
CA TYR A 169 -23.02 17.15 -4.17
C TYR A 169 -24.18 16.87 -3.20
N ASP A 170 -24.74 17.92 -2.58
CA ASP A 170 -25.85 17.79 -1.61
C ASP A 170 -27.21 17.63 -2.32
N ALA A 171 -27.24 17.62 -3.66
CA ALA A 171 -28.46 17.39 -4.41
C ALA A 171 -29.07 16.01 -4.06
N PRO A 172 -30.40 15.91 -3.90
CA PRO A 172 -31.06 14.64 -3.66
C PRO A 172 -30.98 13.76 -4.91
N ARG A 173 -31.15 12.46 -4.70
CA ARG A 173 -31.09 11.46 -5.76
C ARG A 173 -32.21 11.63 -6.77
N ASP A 174 -31.86 11.70 -8.05
CA ASP A 174 -32.79 11.82 -9.17
C ASP A 174 -32.67 10.67 -10.19
N GLY A 175 -31.71 9.76 -10.00
CA GLY A 175 -31.49 8.59 -10.85
C GLY A 175 -30.67 8.87 -12.12
N THR A 176 -30.12 10.06 -12.30
CA THR A 176 -29.23 10.43 -13.41
C THR A 176 -27.84 10.78 -12.89
N LEU A 177 -26.78 10.49 -13.65
CA LEU A 177 -25.42 10.78 -13.19
C LEU A 177 -24.99 12.19 -13.60
N VAL A 178 -24.40 12.88 -12.64
CA VAL A 178 -23.64 14.11 -12.87
C VAL A 178 -22.15 13.82 -13.05
N TRP A 179 -21.54 14.42 -14.08
CA TRP A 179 -20.16 14.14 -14.51
C TRP A 179 -19.17 15.28 -14.25
N SER A 180 -19.60 16.55 -14.25
CA SER A 180 -18.70 17.71 -14.09
C SER A 180 -17.82 17.60 -12.85
N LEU A 181 -18.40 17.33 -11.67
CA LEU A 181 -17.63 17.22 -10.43
C LEU A 181 -16.59 16.09 -10.52
N LEU A 182 -16.97 14.93 -11.09
CA LEU A 182 -16.04 13.83 -11.28
C LEU A 182 -14.90 14.20 -12.25
N ILE A 183 -15.19 14.86 -13.36
CA ILE A 183 -14.17 15.25 -14.35
C ILE A 183 -13.21 16.29 -13.77
N TRP A 184 -13.74 17.33 -13.10
CA TRP A 184 -12.93 18.36 -12.47
C TRP A 184 -12.10 17.82 -11.30
N THR A 185 -12.63 16.91 -10.49
CA THR A 185 -11.88 16.25 -9.41
C THR A 185 -10.73 15.42 -9.96
N VAL A 186 -10.96 14.61 -11.00
CA VAL A 186 -9.94 13.79 -11.65
C VAL A 186 -8.83 14.65 -12.29
N LEU A 187 -9.21 15.72 -13.00
CA LEU A 187 -8.26 16.66 -13.61
C LEU A 187 -7.47 17.46 -12.54
N GLY A 188 -8.16 17.96 -11.53
CA GLY A 188 -7.57 18.65 -10.39
C GLY A 188 -6.59 17.75 -9.66
N ALA A 189 -6.95 16.48 -9.43
CA ALA A 189 -6.09 15.48 -8.83
C ALA A 189 -4.82 15.26 -9.64
N PHE A 190 -4.94 15.07 -10.97
CA PHE A 190 -3.77 14.92 -11.83
C PHE A 190 -2.83 16.12 -11.75
N ILE A 191 -3.37 17.34 -11.85
CA ILE A 191 -2.58 18.57 -11.90
C ILE A 191 -1.92 18.88 -10.54
N LEU A 192 -2.70 18.88 -9.46
CA LEU A 192 -2.24 19.30 -8.14
C LEU A 192 -1.29 18.28 -7.52
N THR A 193 -1.57 16.98 -7.67
CA THR A 193 -0.61 15.95 -7.22
C THR A 193 0.64 15.96 -8.08
N GLY A 194 0.54 16.24 -9.39
CA GLY A 194 1.69 16.46 -10.25
C GLY A 194 2.57 17.62 -9.77
N PHE A 195 1.98 18.75 -9.38
CA PHE A 195 2.70 19.87 -8.78
C PHE A 195 3.32 19.52 -7.43
N ALA A 196 2.61 18.77 -6.58
CA ALA A 196 3.17 18.25 -5.34
C ALA A 196 4.41 17.36 -5.60
N GLY A 197 4.38 16.55 -6.65
CA GLY A 197 5.52 15.76 -7.12
C GLY A 197 6.73 16.62 -7.49
N ILE A 198 6.53 17.68 -8.29
CA ILE A 198 7.59 18.65 -8.63
C ILE A 198 8.15 19.32 -7.38
N LEU A 199 7.25 19.73 -6.48
CA LEU A 199 7.60 20.44 -5.27
C LEU A 199 8.53 19.60 -4.37
N ILE A 200 8.14 18.35 -4.12
CA ILE A 200 8.91 17.41 -3.32
C ILE A 200 10.25 17.10 -3.97
N ASP A 201 10.27 16.89 -5.30
CA ASP A 201 11.50 16.66 -6.04
C ASP A 201 12.47 17.81 -5.87
N ARG A 202 11.98 19.05 -5.95
CA ARG A 202 12.80 20.26 -5.84
C ARG A 202 13.30 20.52 -4.42
N LEU A 203 12.45 20.33 -3.42
CA LEU A 203 12.79 20.63 -2.02
C LEU A 203 13.66 19.55 -1.38
N VAL A 204 13.45 18.28 -1.74
CA VAL A 204 14.07 17.16 -1.04
C VAL A 204 15.00 16.37 -1.97
N TYR A 205 14.46 15.73 -3.01
CA TYR A 205 15.23 14.76 -3.79
C TYR A 205 16.40 15.36 -4.56
N ARG A 206 16.23 16.57 -5.09
CA ARG A 206 17.28 17.32 -5.76
C ARG A 206 18.53 17.46 -4.88
N GLY A 207 18.36 17.81 -3.61
CA GLY A 207 19.49 18.02 -2.70
C GLY A 207 20.28 16.74 -2.44
N PHE A 208 19.61 15.59 -2.40
CA PHE A 208 20.27 14.28 -2.29
C PHE A 208 20.97 13.88 -3.60
N ARG A 209 20.36 14.15 -4.76
CA ARG A 209 20.98 13.87 -6.07
C ARG A 209 22.22 14.73 -6.31
N GLU A 210 22.19 16.02 -5.98
CA GLU A 210 23.35 16.91 -6.12
C GLU A 210 24.53 16.51 -5.20
N ARG A 211 24.32 15.59 -4.25
CA ARG A 211 25.35 15.05 -3.34
C ARG A 211 25.71 13.59 -3.64
N ASP A 212 25.30 13.06 -4.79
CA ASP A 212 25.53 11.66 -5.20
C ASP A 212 25.10 10.64 -4.12
N ALA A 213 23.98 10.93 -3.45
CA ALA A 213 23.43 10.01 -2.47
C ALA A 213 23.08 8.67 -3.14
N SER A 214 23.37 7.56 -2.45
CA SER A 214 23.04 6.23 -2.98
C SER A 214 21.52 6.08 -3.19
N PRO A 215 21.08 5.23 -4.13
CA PRO A 215 19.65 4.93 -4.33
C PRO A 215 18.92 4.53 -3.05
N GLN A 216 19.62 3.87 -2.13
CA GLN A 216 19.11 3.44 -0.82
C GLN A 216 18.78 4.66 0.05
N VAL A 217 19.66 5.65 0.11
CA VAL A 217 19.41 6.90 0.86
C VAL A 217 18.24 7.66 0.25
N MET A 218 18.14 7.71 -1.09
CA MET A 218 17.00 8.32 -1.77
C MET A 218 15.68 7.61 -1.46
N MET A 219 15.70 6.28 -1.46
CA MET A 219 14.55 5.43 -1.11
C MET A 219 14.08 5.73 0.33
N ILE A 220 15.00 5.83 1.28
CA ILE A 220 14.67 6.15 2.67
C ILE A 220 14.17 7.60 2.82
N ALA A 221 14.75 8.56 2.10
CA ALA A 221 14.27 9.94 2.09
C ALA A 221 12.82 10.02 1.57
N SER A 222 12.48 9.23 0.55
CA SER A 222 11.11 9.16 0.01
C SER A 222 10.10 8.62 1.01
N LEU A 223 10.50 7.66 1.83
CA LEU A 223 9.67 7.18 2.92
C LEU A 223 9.44 8.26 3.98
N GLY A 224 10.46 9.03 4.34
CA GLY A 224 10.31 10.16 5.26
C GLY A 224 9.29 11.18 4.75
N ILE A 225 9.33 11.49 3.46
CA ILE A 225 8.30 12.33 2.81
C ILE A 225 6.93 11.67 2.90
N ALA A 226 6.84 10.35 2.68
CA ALA A 226 5.56 9.65 2.76
C ALA A 226 4.89 9.85 4.13
N LEU A 227 5.66 9.68 5.21
CA LEU A 227 5.19 9.88 6.59
C LEU A 227 4.80 11.34 6.84
N ILE A 228 5.54 12.31 6.31
CA ILE A 228 5.20 13.74 6.42
C ILE A 228 3.87 14.02 5.72
N LEU A 229 3.70 13.58 4.47
CA LEU A 229 2.46 13.80 3.72
C LEU A 229 1.26 13.18 4.44
N ARG A 230 1.41 11.98 4.98
CA ARG A 230 0.37 11.32 5.76
C ARG A 230 0.04 12.06 7.05
N ALA A 231 1.06 12.51 7.79
CA ALA A 231 0.86 13.28 9.01
C ALA A 231 0.12 14.58 8.72
N VAL A 232 0.46 15.29 7.62
CA VAL A 232 -0.25 16.50 7.19
C VAL A 232 -1.72 16.21 6.89
N ILE A 233 -2.03 15.10 6.24
CA ILE A 233 -3.42 14.71 5.94
C ILE A 233 -4.17 14.27 7.20
N TYR A 234 -3.52 13.57 8.14
CA TYR A 234 -4.11 13.27 9.45
C TYR A 234 -4.43 14.53 10.25
N LEU A 235 -3.52 15.50 10.25
CA LEU A 235 -3.74 16.78 10.94
C LEU A 235 -4.91 17.55 10.34
N ARG A 236 -5.09 17.48 9.01
CA ARG A 236 -6.21 18.15 8.35
C ARG A 236 -7.51 17.36 8.53
N PHE A 237 -7.62 16.14 8.01
CA PHE A 237 -8.89 15.42 7.89
C PHE A 237 -9.20 14.46 9.05
N GLY A 238 -8.31 14.35 10.02
CA GLY A 238 -8.42 13.40 11.12
C GLY A 238 -8.21 11.94 10.69
N ALA A 239 -8.50 11.02 11.62
CA ALA A 239 -8.42 9.58 11.40
C ALA A 239 -9.75 8.95 10.94
N GLY A 240 -10.77 9.78 10.70
CA GLY A 240 -12.09 9.36 10.25
C GLY A 240 -12.06 8.62 8.91
N ARG A 241 -13.05 7.77 8.70
CA ARG A 241 -13.25 7.09 7.42
C ARG A 241 -14.09 7.99 6.51
N MET A 242 -13.51 8.41 5.39
CA MET A 242 -14.16 9.26 4.40
C MET A 242 -14.57 8.45 3.17
N MET A 243 -15.49 8.99 2.37
CA MET A 243 -15.89 8.44 1.09
C MET A 243 -16.22 9.57 0.13
N PHE A 244 -15.75 9.46 -1.11
CA PHE A 244 -16.04 10.43 -2.15
C PHE A 244 -17.20 9.95 -3.00
N GLU A 245 -18.21 10.78 -3.13
CA GLU A 245 -19.39 10.57 -3.96
C GLU A 245 -19.54 11.87 -4.76
N PRO A 246 -19.32 11.88 -6.09
CA PRO A 246 -19.49 13.11 -6.88
C PRO A 246 -20.94 13.62 -6.82
N ASP A 247 -21.86 12.68 -6.69
CA ASP A 247 -23.30 12.89 -6.59
C ASP A 247 -23.89 11.62 -5.96
N ALA A 248 -25.01 11.76 -5.24
CA ALA A 248 -25.65 10.71 -4.46
C ALA A 248 -26.12 9.52 -5.31
N ASP A 249 -26.33 9.74 -6.62
CA ASP A 249 -26.75 8.72 -7.56
C ASP A 249 -25.65 7.73 -7.95
N TRP A 250 -24.37 8.11 -7.90
CA TRP A 250 -23.25 7.22 -8.29
C TRP A 250 -23.19 5.87 -7.57
N ARG A 251 -23.88 5.74 -6.43
CA ARG A 251 -23.87 4.55 -5.57
C ARG A 251 -25.23 3.88 -5.40
N VAL A 252 -26.24 4.28 -6.15
CA VAL A 252 -27.52 3.58 -6.11
C VAL A 252 -27.36 2.16 -6.70
N PRO A 253 -27.92 1.12 -6.06
CA PRO A 253 -27.75 -0.26 -6.55
C PRO A 253 -28.32 -0.53 -7.95
N SER A 254 -29.22 0.34 -8.46
CA SER A 254 -29.80 0.24 -9.80
C SER A 254 -28.84 0.69 -10.91
N LEU A 255 -27.88 1.59 -10.62
CA LEU A 255 -26.92 2.09 -11.62
C LEU A 255 -25.72 1.16 -11.77
N ARG A 256 -25.96 0.07 -12.49
CA ARG A 256 -24.99 -1.00 -12.76
C ARG A 256 -25.21 -1.61 -14.14
N TRP A 257 -24.18 -2.26 -14.67
CA TRP A 257 -24.36 -3.17 -15.80
C TRP A 257 -24.73 -4.55 -15.27
N ASP A 258 -25.89 -5.06 -15.65
CA ASP A 258 -26.26 -6.45 -15.40
C ASP A 258 -25.72 -7.31 -16.56
N ILE A 259 -24.55 -7.90 -16.33
CA ILE A 259 -23.85 -8.69 -17.34
C ILE A 259 -24.22 -10.16 -17.15
N PRO A 260 -24.80 -10.84 -18.15
CA PRO A 260 -25.05 -12.28 -18.08
C PRO A 260 -23.76 -13.04 -17.81
N THR A 261 -23.80 -13.99 -16.87
CA THR A 261 -22.63 -14.74 -16.43
C THR A 261 -22.88 -16.23 -16.39
N ASN A 262 -21.80 -17.00 -16.51
CA ASN A 262 -21.79 -18.43 -16.25
C ASN A 262 -21.05 -18.67 -14.94
N LYS A 263 -21.72 -19.33 -14.01
CA LYS A 263 -21.15 -19.77 -12.74
C LYS A 263 -20.61 -21.19 -12.90
N LEU A 264 -19.36 -21.38 -12.46
CA LEU A 264 -18.69 -22.67 -12.37
C LEU A 264 -18.66 -23.08 -10.90
N ARG A 265 -19.34 -24.16 -10.53
CA ARG A 265 -19.29 -24.71 -9.17
C ARG A 265 -18.42 -25.95 -9.18
N PHE A 266 -17.43 -25.98 -8.30
CA PHE A 266 -16.52 -27.11 -8.07
C PHE A 266 -16.81 -27.71 -6.70
N ASN A 267 -17.09 -29.01 -6.66
CA ASN A 267 -17.27 -29.76 -5.42
C ASN A 267 -16.00 -30.60 -5.19
N ILE A 268 -15.33 -30.34 -4.09
CA ILE A 268 -14.03 -30.90 -3.72
C ILE A 268 -14.20 -31.73 -2.45
N GLY A 269 -13.47 -32.84 -2.31
CA GLY A 269 -13.53 -33.66 -1.10
C GLY A 269 -14.44 -34.88 -1.21
N ASP A 270 -15.15 -35.17 -0.11
CA ASP A 270 -16.20 -36.19 -0.12
C ASP A 270 -17.40 -35.68 -0.93
N ARG A 271 -17.81 -36.47 -1.91
CA ARG A 271 -18.92 -36.14 -2.80
C ARG A 271 -20.11 -37.07 -2.60
N SER A 272 -20.05 -38.00 -1.66
CA SER A 272 -21.15 -38.92 -1.39
C SER A 272 -22.34 -38.18 -0.75
N LEU A 273 -23.55 -38.56 -1.14
CA LEU A 273 -24.78 -38.12 -0.49
C LEU A 273 -25.22 -39.19 0.52
N ALA A 274 -25.36 -38.82 1.79
CA ALA A 274 -25.69 -39.78 2.83
C ALA A 274 -27.15 -40.25 2.73
N GLU A 275 -27.36 -41.57 2.74
CA GLU A 275 -28.67 -42.19 2.95
C GLU A 275 -28.96 -42.26 4.46
N VAL A 276 -30.10 -41.72 4.91
CA VAL A 276 -30.51 -41.80 6.32
C VAL A 276 -31.12 -43.17 6.58
N ILE A 277 -30.41 -44.02 7.32
CA ILE A 277 -30.86 -45.37 7.70
C ILE A 277 -31.44 -45.31 9.12
N ASP A 278 -32.65 -45.83 9.33
CA ASP A 278 -33.27 -45.94 10.65
C ASP A 278 -32.41 -46.85 11.54
N PRO A 279 -31.88 -46.35 12.67
CA PRO A 279 -31.04 -47.15 13.56
C PRO A 279 -31.78 -48.29 14.27
N THR A 280 -33.12 -48.31 14.24
CA THR A 280 -33.94 -49.33 14.90
C THR A 280 -34.51 -50.39 13.96
N THR A 281 -34.79 -50.05 12.70
CA THR A 281 -35.39 -50.97 11.72
C THR A 281 -34.42 -51.41 10.62
N GLY A 282 -33.30 -50.70 10.43
CA GLY A 282 -32.37 -50.94 9.33
C GLY A 282 -32.92 -50.59 7.95
N GLU A 283 -34.11 -49.96 7.89
CA GLU A 283 -34.71 -49.46 6.66
C GLU A 283 -34.23 -48.03 6.39
N THR A 284 -34.02 -47.69 5.12
CA THR A 284 -33.72 -46.34 4.66
C THR A 284 -34.94 -45.43 4.91
N LEU A 285 -34.82 -44.48 5.83
CA LEU A 285 -35.81 -43.43 6.04
C LEU A 285 -35.75 -42.43 4.87
N VAL A 286 -36.91 -42.01 4.40
CA VAL A 286 -37.15 -41.24 3.16
C VAL A 286 -36.54 -39.82 3.16
N ALA A 287 -35.71 -39.45 4.13
CA ALA A 287 -34.96 -38.20 4.13
C ALA A 287 -33.56 -38.41 3.50
N ALA A 288 -33.50 -38.88 2.25
CA ALA A 288 -32.23 -38.86 1.50
C ALA A 288 -31.76 -37.41 1.36
N GLN A 289 -30.48 -37.13 1.66
CA GLN A 289 -29.92 -35.81 1.37
C GLN A 289 -30.05 -35.54 -0.14
N THR A 290 -30.70 -34.44 -0.50
CA THR A 290 -30.89 -34.04 -1.90
C THR A 290 -29.81 -33.06 -2.31
N TYR A 291 -29.20 -33.29 -3.48
CA TYR A 291 -28.33 -32.31 -4.11
C TYR A 291 -29.12 -31.53 -5.16
N THR A 292 -29.14 -30.20 -5.01
CA THR A 292 -29.76 -29.28 -5.96
C THR A 292 -28.69 -28.82 -6.96
N TYR A 293 -28.79 -29.32 -8.20
CA TYR A 293 -27.96 -28.84 -9.30
C TYR A 293 -28.32 -27.39 -9.63
N GLY A 294 -27.37 -26.63 -10.16
CA GLY A 294 -27.65 -25.26 -10.61
C GLY A 294 -28.50 -25.14 -11.88
N GLY A 295 -28.78 -26.26 -12.56
CA GLY A 295 -29.63 -26.31 -13.75
C GLY A 295 -31.10 -26.58 -13.41
N CYS A 296 -32.01 -26.15 -14.28
CA CYS A 296 -33.44 -26.28 -14.08
C CYS A 296 -34.08 -27.23 -15.10
N GLU A 297 -35.15 -27.92 -14.70
CA GLU A 297 -35.98 -28.80 -15.52
C GLU A 297 -37.46 -28.47 -15.34
N GLU A 298 -38.28 -28.78 -16.34
CA GLU A 298 -39.74 -28.62 -16.28
C GLU A 298 -40.37 -29.74 -15.44
N VAL A 299 -41.05 -29.39 -14.35
CA VAL A 299 -41.75 -30.33 -13.47
C VAL A 299 -43.23 -29.95 -13.41
N VAL A 300 -44.12 -30.94 -13.46
CA VAL A 300 -45.58 -30.71 -13.33
C VAL A 300 -45.93 -30.63 -11.84
N ASP A 301 -46.48 -29.51 -11.38
CA ASP A 301 -46.93 -29.35 -10.00
C ASP A 301 -48.12 -30.30 -9.72
N PRO A 302 -48.00 -31.23 -8.74
CA PRO A 302 -49.03 -32.22 -8.46
C PRO A 302 -50.33 -31.63 -7.89
N THR A 303 -50.34 -30.37 -7.44
CA THR A 303 -51.53 -29.71 -6.87
C THR A 303 -52.28 -28.84 -7.86
N THR A 304 -51.58 -28.19 -8.80
CA THR A 304 -52.18 -27.24 -9.76
C THR A 304 -52.24 -27.80 -11.18
N GLY A 305 -51.46 -28.83 -11.51
CA GLY A 305 -51.35 -29.40 -12.86
C GLY A 305 -50.61 -28.51 -13.86
N GLU A 306 -50.03 -27.39 -13.39
CA GLU A 306 -49.24 -26.47 -14.21
C GLU A 306 -47.78 -26.92 -14.28
N THR A 307 -47.12 -26.69 -15.43
CA THR A 307 -45.69 -26.92 -15.60
C THR A 307 -44.90 -25.77 -14.96
N VAL A 308 -44.07 -26.08 -13.97
CA VAL A 308 -43.21 -25.13 -13.28
C VAL A 308 -41.73 -25.51 -13.46
N MET A 309 -40.89 -24.52 -13.72
CA MET A 309 -39.43 -24.72 -13.79
C MET A 309 -38.88 -24.86 -12.37
N GLN A 310 -38.24 -25.98 -12.07
CA GLN A 310 -37.62 -26.23 -10.76
C GLN A 310 -36.17 -26.70 -10.95
N HIS A 311 -35.31 -26.43 -9.96
CA HIS A 311 -33.93 -26.91 -9.98
C HIS A 311 -33.92 -28.44 -10.00
N ILE A 312 -33.00 -29.03 -10.77
CA ILE A 312 -32.82 -30.49 -10.81
C ILE A 312 -32.36 -30.94 -9.41
N THR A 313 -33.15 -31.81 -8.79
CA THR A 313 -32.81 -32.41 -7.49
C THR A 313 -32.54 -33.90 -7.67
N SER A 314 -31.42 -34.38 -7.14
CA SER A 314 -31.08 -35.80 -7.14
C SER A 314 -31.14 -36.34 -5.71
N THR A 315 -31.87 -37.45 -5.55
CA THR A 315 -31.98 -38.26 -4.33
C THR A 315 -31.08 -39.49 -4.47
N GLY A 316 -30.01 -39.56 -3.68
CA GLY A 316 -29.02 -40.64 -3.74
C GLY A 316 -28.00 -40.50 -4.88
N GLY A 317 -26.72 -40.78 -4.60
CA GLY A 317 -25.61 -40.66 -5.57
C GLY A 317 -24.44 -39.79 -5.07
N ASN A 318 -23.61 -39.30 -6.00
CA ASN A 318 -22.48 -38.40 -5.69
C ASN A 318 -22.69 -37.01 -6.31
N LYS A 319 -22.28 -35.96 -5.59
CA LYS A 319 -22.14 -34.59 -6.12
C LYS A 319 -21.20 -34.59 -7.35
N PRO A 320 -21.55 -33.89 -8.45
CA PRO A 320 -20.66 -33.78 -9.61
C PRO A 320 -19.36 -33.06 -9.23
N LEU A 321 -18.24 -33.40 -9.88
CA LEU A 321 -16.93 -32.74 -9.62
C LEU A 321 -16.99 -31.24 -9.93
N TRP A 322 -17.64 -30.91 -11.04
CA TRP A 322 -17.90 -29.56 -11.46
C TRP A 322 -19.25 -29.51 -12.17
N GLU A 323 -19.93 -28.38 -12.05
CA GLU A 323 -21.13 -28.06 -12.81
C GLU A 323 -21.09 -26.60 -13.26
N THR A 324 -21.82 -26.31 -14.34
CA THR A 324 -21.89 -24.97 -14.92
C THR A 324 -23.34 -24.59 -15.08
N TYR A 325 -23.68 -23.39 -14.64
CA TYR A 325 -25.04 -22.89 -14.74
C TYR A 325 -25.04 -21.38 -14.96
N ASP A 326 -26.05 -20.92 -15.69
CA ASP A 326 -26.25 -19.55 -16.14
C ASP A 326 -27.62 -19.00 -15.71
N ILE A 327 -28.32 -19.71 -14.83
CA ILE A 327 -29.65 -19.36 -14.31
C ILE A 327 -29.54 -18.97 -12.84
N ALA A 328 -30.41 -18.07 -12.38
CA ALA A 328 -30.51 -17.66 -10.98
C ALA A 328 -31.31 -18.67 -10.13
N ASN A 329 -31.59 -18.31 -8.88
CA ASN A 329 -32.26 -19.21 -7.92
C ASN A 329 -33.73 -19.53 -8.29
N ASP A 330 -34.39 -18.69 -9.09
CA ASP A 330 -35.81 -18.81 -9.43
C ASP A 330 -36.08 -19.55 -10.75
N CYS A 331 -35.05 -20.12 -11.39
CA CYS A 331 -35.13 -20.86 -12.66
C CYS A 331 -35.67 -20.10 -13.88
N LEU A 332 -36.06 -18.84 -13.73
CA LEU A 332 -36.64 -18.00 -14.77
C LEU A 332 -35.68 -16.88 -15.19
N THR A 333 -34.88 -16.37 -14.25
CA THR A 333 -33.97 -15.25 -14.52
C THR A 333 -32.56 -15.75 -14.84
N GLN A 334 -31.91 -15.14 -15.84
CA GLN A 334 -30.50 -15.42 -16.11
C GLN A 334 -29.63 -14.95 -14.94
N ALA A 335 -28.61 -15.72 -14.61
CA ALA A 335 -27.60 -15.31 -13.66
C ALA A 335 -26.87 -14.09 -14.24
N THR A 336 -27.04 -12.95 -13.59
CA THR A 336 -26.36 -11.71 -13.93
C THR A 336 -25.42 -11.30 -12.81
N THR A 337 -24.28 -10.74 -13.19
CA THR A 337 -23.37 -10.09 -12.25
C THR A 337 -23.57 -8.59 -12.37
N GLY A 338 -24.14 -7.99 -11.33
CA GLY A 338 -24.34 -6.54 -11.26
C GLY A 338 -23.01 -5.81 -11.06
N TYR A 339 -22.45 -5.25 -12.13
CA TYR A 339 -21.22 -4.46 -12.09
C TYR A 339 -21.53 -2.96 -12.02
N ALA A 340 -21.39 -2.37 -10.83
CA ALA A 340 -21.72 -0.97 -10.59
C ALA A 340 -20.86 0.00 -11.42
N TYR A 341 -21.46 1.08 -11.92
CA TYR A 341 -20.79 2.04 -12.81
C TYR A 341 -19.56 2.69 -12.18
N TYR A 342 -19.63 3.06 -10.89
CA TYR A 342 -18.48 3.62 -10.16
C TYR A 342 -17.28 2.67 -10.09
N LYS A 343 -17.51 1.34 -10.01
CA LYS A 343 -16.42 0.35 -10.06
C LYS A 343 -15.82 0.26 -11.46
N GLY A 344 -16.65 0.40 -12.50
CA GLY A 344 -16.21 0.42 -13.91
C GLY A 344 -15.42 1.65 -14.33
N ALA A 345 -15.71 2.81 -13.75
CA ALA A 345 -15.02 4.05 -14.08
C ALA A 345 -13.50 3.97 -13.80
N MET A 346 -13.11 3.27 -12.73
CA MET A 346 -11.71 3.09 -12.32
C MET A 346 -10.81 2.46 -13.40
N PRO A 347 -11.09 1.21 -13.89
CA PRO A 347 -10.27 0.61 -14.93
C PRO A 347 -10.31 1.40 -16.25
N ILE A 348 -11.45 1.93 -16.64
CA ILE A 348 -11.59 2.72 -17.87
C ILE A 348 -10.63 3.92 -17.83
N LEU A 349 -10.67 4.70 -16.76
CA LEU A 349 -9.82 5.88 -16.60
C LEU A 349 -8.33 5.52 -16.57
N ILE A 350 -7.93 4.55 -15.74
CA ILE A 350 -6.51 4.24 -15.52
C ILE A 350 -5.87 3.57 -16.72
N PHE A 351 -6.51 2.57 -17.34
CA PHE A 351 -5.94 1.96 -18.54
C PHE A 351 -5.84 2.97 -19.70
N THR A 352 -6.81 3.87 -19.83
CA THR A 352 -6.76 4.96 -20.82
C THR A 352 -5.60 5.92 -20.52
N ALA A 353 -5.45 6.37 -19.28
CA ALA A 353 -4.37 7.25 -18.88
C ALA A 353 -2.97 6.62 -19.06
N VAL A 354 -2.83 5.34 -18.74
CA VAL A 354 -1.59 4.59 -18.94
C VAL A 354 -1.31 4.37 -20.43
N ALA A 355 -2.34 4.11 -21.24
CA ALA A 355 -2.19 4.04 -22.69
C ALA A 355 -1.73 5.39 -23.27
N LEU A 356 -2.31 6.50 -22.82
CA LEU A 356 -1.87 7.86 -23.19
C LEU A 356 -0.43 8.14 -22.75
N LEU A 357 -0.04 7.75 -21.53
CA LEU A 357 1.34 7.85 -21.08
C LEU A 357 2.28 7.00 -21.95
N PHE A 358 1.88 5.77 -22.30
CA PHE A 358 2.68 4.89 -23.15
C PHE A 358 2.90 5.50 -24.53
N ILE A 359 1.85 6.08 -25.12
CA ILE A 359 1.95 6.84 -26.38
C ILE A 359 2.88 8.04 -26.21
N LEU A 360 2.73 8.81 -25.11
CA LEU A 360 3.58 9.94 -24.79
C LEU A 360 5.07 9.54 -24.75
N LEU A 361 5.40 8.46 -24.06
CA LEU A 361 6.79 8.03 -23.86
C LEU A 361 7.43 7.41 -25.12
N THR A 362 6.63 6.77 -25.96
CA THR A 362 7.14 6.07 -27.16
C THR A 362 7.14 6.95 -28.40
N LYS A 363 6.15 7.84 -28.57
CA LYS A 363 5.92 8.60 -29.81
C LYS A 363 6.32 10.07 -29.72
N THR A 364 6.44 10.68 -28.54
CA THR A 364 6.73 12.13 -28.42
C THR A 364 8.22 12.46 -28.26
N ARG A 365 8.58 13.74 -28.51
CA ARG A 365 9.92 14.29 -28.25
C ARG A 365 10.29 14.23 -26.76
N LEU A 366 9.33 14.48 -25.87
CA LEU A 366 9.53 14.37 -24.42
C LEU A 366 9.90 12.94 -24.02
N GLY A 367 9.17 11.96 -24.55
CA GLY A 367 9.46 10.54 -24.31
C GLY A 367 10.84 10.08 -24.78
N ARG A 368 11.35 10.63 -25.91
CA ARG A 368 12.74 10.39 -26.36
C ARG A 368 13.77 10.96 -25.39
N ARG A 369 13.56 12.18 -24.88
CA ARG A 369 14.44 12.81 -23.87
C ARG A 369 14.43 12.04 -22.56
N MET A 370 13.27 11.58 -22.10
CA MET A 370 13.12 10.76 -20.90
C MET A 370 13.90 9.46 -20.98
N ARG A 371 13.84 8.75 -22.12
CA ARG A 371 14.64 7.54 -22.34
C ARG A 371 16.13 7.81 -22.38
N ALA A 372 16.57 8.88 -23.05
CA ALA A 372 17.98 9.26 -23.06
C ALA A 372 18.52 9.56 -21.65
N VAL A 373 17.75 10.28 -20.82
CA VAL A 373 18.12 10.57 -19.43
C VAL A 373 18.10 9.30 -18.56
N ALA A 374 17.14 8.40 -18.78
CA ALA A 374 17.07 7.12 -18.08
C ALA A 374 18.30 6.25 -18.36
N ASP A 375 18.74 6.19 -19.62
CA ASP A 375 19.89 5.40 -20.06
C ASP A 375 21.20 5.97 -19.51
N ASN A 376 21.47 7.26 -19.72
CA ASN A 376 22.63 7.94 -19.17
C ASN A 376 22.36 9.46 -19.00
N PRO A 377 22.15 9.94 -17.75
CA PRO A 377 21.85 11.34 -17.51
C PRO A 377 23.01 12.27 -17.91
N ASP A 378 24.26 11.86 -17.71
CA ASP A 378 25.44 12.68 -18.02
C ASP A 378 25.62 12.86 -19.52
N LEU A 379 25.45 11.79 -20.30
CA LEU A 379 25.50 11.83 -21.76
C LEU A 379 24.31 12.63 -22.35
N ALA A 380 23.15 12.53 -21.72
CA ALA A 380 21.99 13.34 -22.10
C ALA A 380 22.26 14.83 -21.85
N ALA A 381 22.87 15.17 -20.71
CA ALA A 381 23.26 16.54 -20.38
C ALA A 381 24.29 17.10 -21.38
N SER A 382 25.31 16.32 -21.74
CA SER A 382 26.31 16.74 -22.75
C SER A 382 25.69 16.93 -24.14
N SER A 383 24.57 16.27 -24.43
CA SER A 383 23.79 16.42 -25.66
C SER A 383 22.81 17.61 -25.63
N GLY A 384 22.87 18.47 -24.61
CA GLY A 384 22.02 19.65 -24.47
C GLY A 384 20.61 19.37 -23.91
N ILE A 385 20.36 18.17 -23.38
CA ILE A 385 19.09 17.84 -22.72
C ILE A 385 19.12 18.33 -21.28
N ASN A 386 18.15 19.15 -20.89
CA ASN A 386 18.00 19.56 -19.49
C ASN A 386 17.51 18.38 -18.63
N VAL A 387 18.44 17.65 -18.01
CA VAL A 387 18.17 16.49 -17.13
C VAL A 387 17.25 16.85 -15.98
N GLU A 388 17.48 17.99 -15.32
CA GLU A 388 16.65 18.45 -14.20
C GLU A 388 15.20 18.68 -14.66
N GLY A 389 15.01 19.30 -15.82
CA GLY A 389 13.69 19.48 -16.43
C GLY A 389 12.99 18.16 -16.73
N VAL A 390 13.71 17.18 -17.28
CA VAL A 390 13.16 15.85 -17.57
C VAL A 390 12.77 15.12 -16.28
N GLN A 391 13.61 15.19 -15.24
CA GLN A 391 13.30 14.61 -13.92
C GLN A 391 12.07 15.25 -13.28
N MET A 392 11.92 16.58 -13.35
CA MET A 392 10.72 17.27 -12.86
C MET A 392 9.46 16.87 -13.63
N THR A 393 9.52 16.79 -14.97
CA THR A 393 8.37 16.30 -15.77
C THR A 393 8.02 14.86 -15.46
N SER A 394 9.02 14.03 -15.14
CA SER A 394 8.83 12.66 -14.69
C SER A 394 8.09 12.63 -13.35
N ALA A 395 8.53 13.44 -12.38
CA ALA A 395 7.89 13.55 -11.07
C ALA A 395 6.44 14.07 -11.18
N PHE A 396 6.17 15.02 -12.08
CA PHE A 396 4.83 15.50 -12.37
C PHE A 396 3.92 14.42 -12.93
N LEU A 397 4.35 13.74 -14.00
CA LEU A 397 3.54 12.70 -14.65
C LEU A 397 3.32 11.49 -13.73
N SER A 398 4.32 11.10 -12.93
CA SER A 398 4.18 9.99 -12.00
C SER A 398 3.21 10.34 -10.88
N ALA A 399 3.40 11.46 -10.20
CA ALA A 399 2.54 11.88 -9.09
C ALA A 399 1.11 12.15 -9.58
N GLY A 400 0.96 12.81 -10.73
CA GLY A 400 -0.33 13.09 -11.37
C GLY A 400 -1.15 11.83 -11.67
N LEU A 401 -0.53 10.80 -12.27
CA LEU A 401 -1.22 9.53 -12.55
C LEU A 401 -1.67 8.82 -11.26
N SER A 402 -0.84 8.82 -10.22
CA SER A 402 -1.20 8.22 -8.94
C SER A 402 -2.30 9.01 -8.23
N GLY A 403 -2.22 10.35 -8.19
CA GLY A 403 -3.28 11.18 -7.59
C GLY A 403 -4.60 11.07 -8.33
N MET A 404 -4.57 11.04 -9.66
CA MET A 404 -5.75 10.77 -10.46
C MET A 404 -6.38 9.41 -10.10
N GLY A 405 -5.57 8.35 -9.96
CA GLY A 405 -6.06 7.04 -9.51
C GLY A 405 -6.59 7.05 -8.08
N GLY A 406 -6.04 7.89 -7.20
CA GLY A 406 -6.60 8.13 -5.88
C GLY A 406 -7.99 8.73 -5.90
N ALA A 407 -8.18 9.81 -6.69
CA ALA A 407 -9.46 10.51 -6.77
C ALA A 407 -10.60 9.59 -7.23
N ILE A 408 -10.35 8.76 -8.25
CA ILE A 408 -11.38 7.81 -8.74
C ILE A 408 -11.53 6.60 -7.80
N PHE A 409 -10.46 6.14 -7.15
CA PHE A 409 -10.54 5.05 -6.17
C PHE A 409 -11.33 5.43 -4.92
N ALA A 410 -11.35 6.71 -4.55
CA ALA A 410 -12.10 7.24 -3.40
C ALA A 410 -13.63 7.00 -3.48
N MET A 411 -14.16 6.70 -4.67
CA MET A 411 -15.56 6.29 -4.88
C MET A 411 -15.82 4.81 -4.58
N THR A 412 -14.79 3.97 -4.58
CA THR A 412 -14.94 2.51 -4.51
C THR A 412 -15.10 2.00 -3.10
N LEU A 413 -14.38 2.58 -2.15
CA LEU A 413 -14.26 2.13 -0.76
C LEU A 413 -14.06 3.32 0.17
N ARG A 414 -14.53 3.17 1.41
CA ARG A 414 -14.21 4.11 2.50
C ARG A 414 -12.72 4.07 2.81
N PHE A 415 -12.12 5.24 3.02
CA PHE A 415 -10.68 5.37 3.18
C PHE A 415 -10.27 6.20 4.39
N THR A 416 -9.03 5.96 4.83
CA THR A 416 -8.31 6.73 5.86
C THR A 416 -6.95 7.15 5.29
N PRO A 417 -6.18 8.02 5.97
CA PRO A 417 -4.88 8.46 5.47
C PRO A 417 -3.87 7.31 5.30
N GLU A 418 -4.09 6.16 5.94
CA GLU A 418 -3.26 4.95 5.82
C GLU A 418 -3.61 4.07 4.63
N THR A 419 -4.80 4.22 4.03
CA THR A 419 -5.31 3.30 2.99
C THR A 419 -4.38 3.22 1.78
N ALA A 420 -3.77 4.31 1.35
CA ALA A 420 -2.93 4.27 0.15
C ALA A 420 -1.63 3.48 0.35
N PHE A 421 -1.06 3.48 1.56
CA PHE A 421 0.19 2.77 1.84
C PHE A 421 0.04 1.25 1.75
N THR A 422 -1.13 0.71 2.10
CA THR A 422 -1.40 -0.73 1.95
C THR A 422 -1.47 -1.14 0.47
N LEU A 423 -1.77 -0.21 -0.43
CA LEU A 423 -1.76 -0.41 -1.88
C LEU A 423 -0.35 -0.28 -2.51
N LEU A 424 0.63 0.27 -1.76
CA LEU A 424 2.00 0.42 -2.24
C LEU A 424 2.70 -0.93 -2.42
N LEU A 425 2.50 -1.86 -1.49
CA LEU A 425 3.20 -3.14 -1.51
C LEU A 425 2.78 -4.03 -2.69
N PRO A 426 1.48 -4.19 -3.03
CA PRO A 426 1.10 -4.91 -4.24
C PRO A 426 1.57 -4.20 -5.51
N ALA A 427 1.66 -2.86 -5.50
CA ALA A 427 2.25 -2.11 -6.62
C ALA A 427 3.74 -2.44 -6.82
N PHE A 428 4.52 -2.64 -5.74
CA PHE A 428 5.88 -3.16 -5.86
C PHE A 428 5.92 -4.55 -6.48
N ALA A 429 5.02 -5.46 -6.08
CA ALA A 429 4.93 -6.78 -6.70
C ALA A 429 4.76 -6.70 -8.22
N ILE A 430 3.92 -5.76 -8.69
CA ILE A 430 3.68 -5.53 -10.12
C ILE A 430 4.92 -5.03 -10.84
N ILE A 431 5.67 -4.08 -10.28
CA ILE A 431 6.87 -3.52 -10.92
C ILE A 431 7.96 -4.57 -11.03
N VAL A 432 8.10 -5.38 -9.99
CA VAL A 432 9.07 -6.47 -9.96
C VAL A 432 8.70 -7.52 -11.00
N LEU A 433 7.43 -7.96 -11.02
CA LEU A 433 6.92 -8.93 -11.99
C LEU A 433 7.04 -8.42 -13.43
N GLY A 434 6.67 -7.16 -13.64
CA GLY A 434 6.70 -6.45 -14.91
C GLY A 434 8.09 -5.98 -15.36
N THR A 435 9.13 -6.29 -14.59
CA THR A 435 10.49 -5.76 -14.75
C THR A 435 10.58 -4.24 -14.51
N ILE A 436 11.50 -3.85 -13.63
CA ILE A 436 11.68 -2.45 -13.20
C ILE A 436 11.94 -1.57 -14.42
N GLY A 437 11.17 -0.48 -14.56
CA GLY A 437 11.32 0.49 -15.65
C GLY A 437 10.63 0.13 -16.97
N SER A 438 9.86 -0.96 -17.02
CA SER A 438 9.06 -1.37 -18.18
C SER A 438 7.57 -1.13 -17.97
N ILE A 439 7.01 -0.12 -18.66
CA ILE A 439 5.57 0.18 -18.59
C ILE A 439 4.71 -0.95 -19.19
N PRO A 440 5.03 -1.54 -20.36
CA PRO A 440 4.28 -2.69 -20.87
C PRO A 440 4.28 -3.87 -19.91
N GLY A 441 5.44 -4.15 -19.30
CA GLY A 441 5.55 -5.23 -18.33
C GLY A 441 4.72 -4.97 -17.08
N VAL A 442 4.64 -3.72 -16.62
CA VAL A 442 3.78 -3.32 -15.48
C VAL A 442 2.29 -3.44 -15.80
N ILE A 443 1.86 -3.16 -17.04
CA ILE A 443 0.47 -3.41 -17.47
C ILE A 443 0.13 -4.90 -17.35
N VAL A 444 0.96 -5.78 -17.92
CA VAL A 444 0.77 -7.23 -17.85
C VAL A 444 0.88 -7.72 -16.40
N GLY A 445 1.87 -7.25 -15.64
CA GLY A 445 2.06 -7.57 -14.25
C GLY A 445 0.86 -7.18 -13.39
N SER A 446 0.23 -6.03 -13.66
CA SER A 446 -0.97 -5.60 -12.96
C SER A 446 -2.16 -6.52 -13.22
N LEU A 447 -2.35 -6.96 -14.46
CA LEU A 447 -3.40 -7.90 -14.85
C LEU A 447 -3.21 -9.27 -14.19
N ILE A 448 -1.97 -9.77 -14.15
CA ILE A 448 -1.65 -11.03 -13.48
C ILE A 448 -1.92 -10.92 -11.98
N VAL A 449 -1.41 -9.87 -11.32
CA VAL A 449 -1.58 -9.68 -9.88
C VAL A 449 -3.05 -9.45 -9.51
N GLY A 450 -3.77 -8.65 -10.30
CA GLY A 450 -5.20 -8.43 -10.14
C GLY A 450 -6.01 -9.71 -10.32
N PHE A 451 -5.64 -10.54 -11.29
CA PHE A 451 -6.26 -11.85 -11.53
C PHE A 451 -6.01 -12.81 -10.37
N VAL A 452 -4.77 -12.91 -9.89
CA VAL A 452 -4.41 -13.75 -8.73
C VAL A 452 -5.25 -13.36 -7.51
N ARG A 453 -5.38 -12.05 -7.24
CA ARG A 453 -6.22 -11.55 -6.15
C ARG A 453 -7.70 -11.89 -6.38
N ALA A 454 -8.26 -11.58 -7.55
CA ALA A 454 -9.67 -11.82 -7.87
C ALA A 454 -10.07 -13.30 -7.86
N LEU A 455 -9.19 -14.19 -8.35
CA LEU A 455 -9.38 -15.63 -8.34
C LEU A 455 -9.26 -16.22 -6.93
N SER A 456 -8.36 -15.69 -6.10
CA SER A 456 -8.14 -16.22 -4.75
C SER A 456 -9.33 -16.01 -3.82
N SER A 457 -10.09 -14.92 -3.97
CA SER A 457 -11.23 -14.60 -3.11
C SER A 457 -12.31 -15.70 -3.07
N PRO A 458 -12.90 -16.15 -4.20
CA PRO A 458 -13.91 -17.21 -4.17
C PRO A 458 -13.36 -18.55 -3.70
N ILE A 459 -12.09 -18.87 -3.99
CA ILE A 459 -11.42 -20.09 -3.51
C ILE A 459 -11.31 -20.07 -1.99
N LEU A 460 -10.79 -18.98 -1.41
CA LEU A 460 -10.62 -18.82 0.04
C LEU A 460 -11.96 -18.80 0.78
N ILE A 461 -13.02 -18.23 0.18
CA ILE A 461 -14.38 -18.29 0.74
C ILE A 461 -14.88 -19.74 0.76
N GLY A 462 -14.75 -20.46 -0.36
CA GLY A 462 -15.28 -21.81 -0.50
C GLY A 462 -14.61 -22.85 0.41
N ILE A 463 -13.29 -22.74 0.63
CA ILE A 463 -12.56 -23.66 1.53
C ILE A 463 -12.56 -23.20 2.99
N GLY A 464 -12.71 -21.90 3.24
CA GLY A 464 -12.57 -21.32 4.57
C GLY A 464 -13.65 -21.79 5.53
N TYR A 465 -14.91 -21.84 5.10
CA TYR A 465 -16.01 -22.25 5.97
C TYR A 465 -15.94 -23.73 6.40
N PRO A 466 -15.77 -24.71 5.49
CA PRO A 466 -15.59 -26.12 5.86
C PRO A 466 -14.43 -26.37 6.83
N LEU A 467 -13.29 -25.68 6.62
CA LEU A 467 -12.11 -25.80 7.50
C LEU A 467 -12.24 -25.07 8.85
N GLY A 468 -13.42 -24.53 9.20
CA GLY A 468 -13.64 -23.76 10.43
C GLY A 468 -12.93 -22.40 10.46
N ARG A 469 -12.62 -21.83 9.30
CA ARG A 469 -11.76 -20.66 9.08
C ARG A 469 -12.43 -19.59 8.22
N SER A 470 -13.51 -19.00 8.72
CA SER A 470 -14.26 -17.94 8.01
C SER A 470 -13.42 -16.70 7.65
N ASN A 471 -12.34 -16.42 8.39
CA ASN A 471 -11.44 -15.28 8.15
C ASN A 471 -10.41 -15.52 7.04
N TYR A 472 -10.36 -16.69 6.40
CA TYR A 472 -9.43 -16.96 5.29
C TYR A 472 -9.62 -16.04 4.09
N THR A 473 -10.81 -15.47 3.94
CA THR A 473 -11.12 -14.45 2.92
C THR A 473 -10.16 -13.25 2.98
N ALA A 474 -9.66 -12.89 4.16
CA ALA A 474 -8.69 -11.81 4.34
C ALA A 474 -7.30 -12.11 3.75
N LEU A 475 -6.98 -13.38 3.47
CA LEU A 475 -5.71 -13.77 2.85
C LEU A 475 -5.64 -13.37 1.37
N ASP A 476 -6.77 -13.00 0.74
CA ASP A 476 -6.80 -12.49 -0.63
C ASP A 476 -5.86 -11.29 -0.84
N GLY A 477 -5.63 -10.49 0.22
CA GLY A 477 -4.75 -9.32 0.27
C GLY A 477 -3.29 -9.66 0.13
N VAL A 478 -2.94 -10.89 0.46
CA VAL A 478 -1.57 -11.37 0.60
C VAL A 478 -1.14 -12.28 -0.53
N MET A 479 -2.10 -12.83 -1.29
CA MET A 479 -1.84 -13.66 -2.46
C MET A 479 -0.89 -13.00 -3.48
N PRO A 480 -0.98 -11.69 -3.78
CA PRO A 480 0.03 -11.00 -4.59
C PRO A 480 1.47 -11.15 -4.09
N TYR A 481 1.68 -11.12 -2.77
CA TYR A 481 3.01 -11.21 -2.16
C TYR A 481 3.56 -12.63 -2.20
N ILE A 482 2.73 -13.62 -1.86
CA ILE A 482 3.10 -15.03 -1.94
C ILE A 482 3.49 -15.37 -3.38
N PHE A 483 2.66 -14.94 -4.33
CA PHE A 483 2.91 -15.12 -5.76
C PHE A 483 4.18 -14.41 -6.24
N LEU A 484 4.42 -13.17 -5.79
CA LEU A 484 5.65 -12.43 -6.08
C LEU A 484 6.90 -13.18 -5.61
N ILE A 485 6.92 -13.60 -4.34
CA ILE A 485 8.06 -14.32 -3.75
C ILE A 485 8.31 -15.61 -4.54
N ALA A 486 7.25 -16.33 -4.86
CA ALA A 486 7.32 -17.56 -5.62
C ALA A 486 7.90 -17.34 -7.03
N ILE A 487 7.49 -16.28 -7.73
CA ILE A 487 8.05 -15.93 -9.04
C ILE A 487 9.50 -15.50 -8.93
N LEU A 488 9.87 -14.64 -7.97
CA LEU A 488 11.26 -14.20 -7.80
C LEU A 488 12.21 -15.36 -7.51
N MET A 489 11.72 -16.41 -6.85
CA MET A 489 12.49 -17.64 -6.61
C MET A 489 12.73 -18.47 -7.88
N ILE A 490 11.86 -18.34 -8.88
CA ILE A 490 12.00 -19.02 -10.19
C ILE A 490 12.71 -18.12 -11.20
N MET A 491 12.25 -16.88 -11.36
CA MET A 491 12.71 -15.88 -12.33
C MET A 491 13.02 -14.54 -11.62
N PRO A 492 14.25 -14.35 -11.12
CA PRO A 492 14.63 -13.17 -10.34
C PRO A 492 14.65 -11.86 -11.16
N GLU A 493 14.77 -11.93 -12.50
CA GLU A 493 14.78 -10.77 -13.41
C GLU A 493 13.35 -10.32 -13.83
N GLY A 494 12.32 -11.06 -13.41
CA GLY A 494 10.92 -10.85 -13.80
C GLY A 494 10.58 -11.36 -15.21
N ILE A 495 9.31 -11.25 -15.59
CA ILE A 495 8.81 -11.77 -16.88
C ILE A 495 9.19 -10.84 -18.05
N GLY A 496 9.31 -9.54 -17.79
CA GLY A 496 9.61 -8.54 -18.83
C GLY A 496 10.99 -8.72 -19.47
N ASP A 497 11.99 -9.15 -18.71
CA ASP A 497 13.32 -9.42 -19.23
C ASP A 497 13.32 -10.61 -20.22
N ALA A 498 12.62 -11.69 -19.88
CA ALA A 498 12.43 -12.83 -20.78
C ALA A 498 11.75 -12.42 -22.10
N TYR A 499 10.77 -11.51 -22.03
CA TYR A 499 10.13 -10.94 -23.22
C TYR A 499 11.09 -10.12 -24.08
N GLU A 500 11.96 -9.29 -23.48
CA GLU A 500 12.95 -8.52 -24.24
C GLU A 500 14.00 -9.43 -24.90
N LYS A 501 14.52 -10.45 -24.19
CA LYS A 501 15.43 -11.45 -24.79
C LYS A 501 14.80 -12.13 -26.00
N TRP A 502 13.57 -12.64 -25.86
CA TRP A 502 12.83 -13.23 -26.97
C TRP A 502 12.55 -12.27 -28.11
N LYS A 503 12.24 -11.00 -27.80
CA LYS A 503 12.01 -9.96 -28.81
C LYS A 503 13.29 -9.67 -29.59
N VAL A 504 14.44 -9.57 -28.93
CA VAL A 504 15.74 -9.40 -29.60
C VAL A 504 16.04 -10.60 -30.49
N ASP A 505 15.88 -11.83 -30.00
CA ASP A 505 16.15 -13.04 -30.78
C ASP A 505 15.23 -13.17 -31.99
N ARG A 506 13.95 -12.85 -31.81
CA ARG A 506 12.98 -12.81 -32.91
C ARG A 506 13.38 -11.76 -33.94
N LEU A 507 13.77 -10.57 -33.52
CA LEU A 507 14.22 -9.51 -34.43
C LEU A 507 15.50 -9.93 -35.16
N ARG A 508 16.43 -10.64 -34.49
CA ARG A 508 17.64 -11.20 -35.10
C ARG A 508 17.30 -12.22 -36.18
N LYS A 509 16.50 -13.24 -35.84
CA LYS A 509 16.01 -14.26 -36.81
C LYS A 509 15.25 -13.64 -37.97
N ARG A 510 14.52 -12.55 -37.74
CA ARG A 510 13.76 -11.84 -38.77
C ARG A 510 14.64 -10.92 -39.63
N ALA A 511 15.79 -10.49 -39.12
CA ALA A 511 16.80 -9.77 -39.88
C ALA A 511 17.64 -10.72 -40.75
N GLU A 512 17.77 -11.98 -40.35
CA GLU A 512 18.38 -13.06 -41.15
C GLU A 512 17.47 -13.52 -42.31
N ASP A 513 16.18 -13.15 -42.31
CA ASP A 513 15.20 -13.49 -43.36
C ASP A 513 15.15 -12.40 -44.46
N ASP A 514 15.88 -12.64 -45.55
CA ASP A 514 16.06 -11.77 -46.73
C ASP A 514 14.80 -11.57 -47.61
N SER A 515 13.64 -12.09 -47.20
CA SER A 515 12.41 -11.97 -48.00
C SER A 515 11.88 -10.53 -48.10
N VAL A 516 11.86 -9.97 -49.32
CA VAL A 516 11.30 -8.64 -49.59
C VAL A 516 9.76 -8.68 -49.52
N PRO A 517 9.11 -7.78 -48.76
CA PRO A 517 7.64 -7.76 -48.64
C PRO A 517 6.93 -7.46 -49.98
N SER A 518 5.79 -8.11 -50.22
CA SER A 518 5.02 -7.98 -51.47
C SER A 518 4.24 -6.65 -51.54
N ASN A 519 4.57 -5.83 -52.55
CA ASN A 519 3.89 -4.55 -52.81
C ASN A 519 2.43 -4.70 -53.24
N LYS A 520 2.10 -5.74 -54.02
CA LYS A 520 0.72 -6.01 -54.44
C LYS A 520 -0.18 -6.36 -53.26
N LEU A 521 0.33 -7.20 -52.35
CA LEU A 521 -0.39 -7.58 -51.13
C LEU A 521 -0.51 -6.38 -50.18
N GLY A 522 0.55 -5.57 -50.03
CA GLY A 522 0.50 -4.33 -49.27
C GLY A 522 -0.57 -3.36 -49.79
N ALA A 523 -0.63 -3.15 -51.11
CA ALA A 523 -1.64 -2.27 -51.71
C ALA A 523 -3.07 -2.82 -51.55
N ALA A 524 -3.27 -4.14 -51.72
CA ALA A 524 -4.57 -4.76 -51.49
C ALA A 524 -5.06 -4.58 -50.03
N LEU A 525 -4.16 -4.76 -49.06
CA LEU A 525 -4.45 -4.49 -47.65
C LEU A 525 -4.76 -3.01 -47.39
N ALA A 526 -4.11 -2.10 -48.10
CA ALA A 526 -4.31 -0.66 -47.97
C ALA A 526 -5.70 -0.21 -48.46
N PHE A 527 -6.21 -0.80 -49.54
CA PHE A 527 -7.56 -0.54 -50.07
C PHE A 527 -8.65 -1.21 -49.24
N SER A 528 -8.35 -2.31 -48.57
CA SER A 528 -9.29 -2.96 -47.67
C SER A 528 -9.59 -2.10 -46.43
N PRO A 529 -10.69 -2.35 -45.68
CA PRO A 529 -10.94 -1.69 -44.40
C PRO A 529 -9.80 -1.85 -43.38
N LEU A 530 -8.98 -2.90 -43.52
CA LEU A 530 -7.79 -3.12 -42.70
C LEU A 530 -6.69 -2.07 -42.95
N GLY A 531 -6.78 -1.30 -44.04
CA GLY A 531 -5.95 -0.14 -44.29
C GLY A 531 -6.08 0.92 -43.19
N ALA A 532 -7.28 1.11 -42.63
CA ALA A 532 -7.52 2.00 -41.49
C ALA A 532 -6.80 1.54 -40.21
N LEU A 533 -6.53 0.24 -40.09
CA LEU A 533 -5.74 -0.35 -39.01
C LEU A 533 -4.23 -0.43 -39.34
N GLY A 534 -3.81 0.11 -40.49
CA GLY A 534 -2.41 0.10 -40.92
C GLY A 534 -1.86 -1.26 -41.35
N ALA A 535 -2.74 -2.21 -41.74
CA ALA A 535 -2.34 -3.56 -42.15
C ALA A 535 -1.31 -3.58 -43.28
N HIS A 536 -1.39 -2.66 -44.24
CA HIS A 536 -0.41 -2.54 -45.33
C HIS A 536 0.98 -2.17 -44.82
N LYS A 537 1.09 -1.34 -43.78
CA LYS A 537 2.37 -0.97 -43.16
C LYS A 537 2.98 -2.11 -42.36
N PHE A 538 2.15 -2.91 -41.69
CA PHE A 538 2.62 -4.14 -41.05
C PHE A 538 3.17 -5.12 -42.08
N GLN A 539 2.48 -5.30 -43.22
CA GLN A 539 2.96 -6.11 -44.32
C GLN A 539 4.26 -5.58 -44.92
N GLN A 540 4.41 -4.25 -45.02
CA GLN A 540 5.61 -3.57 -45.51
C GLN A 540 6.73 -3.44 -44.47
N ARG A 541 6.66 -4.19 -43.36
CA ARG A 541 7.65 -4.15 -42.26
C ARG A 541 7.83 -2.76 -41.62
N GLN A 542 6.92 -1.81 -41.85
CA GLN A 542 6.88 -0.46 -41.27
C GLN A 542 5.95 -0.42 -40.04
N ALA A 543 6.25 -1.26 -39.04
CA ALA A 543 5.39 -1.47 -37.88
C ALA A 543 5.09 -0.18 -37.08
N SER A 544 6.02 0.78 -37.03
CA SER A 544 5.82 2.03 -36.28
C SER A 544 4.67 2.87 -36.83
N ARG A 545 4.52 2.95 -38.16
CA ARG A 545 3.42 3.64 -38.84
C ARG A 545 2.13 2.86 -38.77
N GLY A 546 2.18 1.55 -39.02
CA GLY A 546 1.00 0.67 -38.89
C GLY A 546 0.39 0.75 -37.49
N GLN A 547 1.22 0.72 -36.45
CA GLN A 547 0.79 0.90 -35.06
C GLN A 547 0.14 2.27 -34.83
N SER A 548 0.69 3.35 -35.38
CA SER A 548 0.10 4.68 -35.21
C SER A 548 -1.28 4.80 -35.87
N MET A 549 -1.46 4.23 -37.07
CA MET A 549 -2.77 4.18 -37.74
C MET A 549 -3.77 3.35 -36.92
N MET A 550 -3.35 2.16 -36.45
CA MET A 550 -4.15 1.31 -35.58
C MET A 550 -4.59 2.02 -34.28
N ILE A 551 -3.64 2.65 -33.58
CA ILE A 551 -3.91 3.34 -32.30
C ILE A 551 -4.94 4.45 -32.51
N VAL A 552 -4.78 5.28 -33.54
CA VAL A 552 -5.67 6.42 -33.80
C VAL A 552 -7.08 5.94 -34.14
N THR A 553 -7.21 4.90 -34.97
CA THR A 553 -8.51 4.32 -35.36
C THR A 553 -9.22 3.65 -34.17
N ILE A 554 -8.50 2.88 -33.34
CA ILE A 554 -9.06 2.23 -32.15
C ILE A 554 -9.43 3.27 -31.08
N ALA A 555 -8.59 4.30 -30.88
CA ALA A 555 -8.87 5.38 -29.95
C ALA A 555 -10.15 6.13 -30.33
N ALA A 556 -10.39 6.39 -31.62
CA ALA A 556 -11.62 7.03 -32.09
C ALA A 556 -12.87 6.21 -31.73
N TYR A 557 -12.84 4.89 -31.92
CA TYR A 557 -13.92 3.99 -31.53
C TYR A 557 -14.17 4.00 -30.02
N PHE A 558 -13.09 3.92 -29.23
CA PHE A 558 -13.19 3.91 -27.77
C PHE A 558 -13.74 5.23 -27.23
N ILE A 559 -13.29 6.37 -27.77
CA ILE A 559 -13.80 7.70 -27.40
C ILE A 559 -15.31 7.77 -27.65
N LYS A 560 -15.79 7.35 -28.84
CA LYS A 560 -17.23 7.30 -29.14
C LYS A 560 -18.00 6.44 -28.14
N ARG A 561 -17.51 5.24 -27.83
CA ARG A 561 -18.20 4.35 -26.87
C ARG A 561 -18.29 4.97 -25.46
N MET A 562 -17.26 5.70 -25.06
CA MET A 562 -17.23 6.41 -23.77
C MET A 562 -18.18 7.62 -23.78
N THR A 563 -18.16 8.45 -24.82
CA THR A 563 -19.05 9.62 -24.94
C THR A 563 -20.52 9.21 -25.05
N ASP A 564 -20.83 8.09 -25.70
CA ASP A 564 -22.20 7.54 -25.77
C ASP A 564 -22.71 7.11 -24.40
N PHE A 565 -21.84 6.47 -23.60
CA PHE A 565 -22.20 6.05 -22.26
C PHE A 565 -22.45 7.26 -21.34
N ILE A 566 -21.57 8.26 -21.41
CA ILE A 566 -21.72 9.52 -20.67
C ILE A 566 -23.02 10.20 -21.12
N GLY A 567 -23.21 10.42 -22.42
CA GLY A 567 -24.40 11.05 -22.99
C GLY A 567 -25.70 10.36 -22.54
N ALA A 568 -25.80 9.04 -22.67
CA ALA A 568 -27.01 8.30 -22.31
C ALA A 568 -27.33 8.30 -20.81
N ASN A 569 -26.31 8.35 -19.94
CA ASN A 569 -26.47 8.37 -18.48
C ASN A 569 -26.17 9.75 -17.91
N SER A 570 -26.65 10.81 -18.58
CA SER A 570 -26.47 12.19 -18.16
C SER A 570 -27.66 13.04 -18.59
N PHE A 571 -27.58 14.35 -18.40
CA PHE A 571 -28.59 15.30 -18.85
C PHE A 571 -28.31 15.90 -20.25
N SER A 572 -27.59 15.19 -21.11
CA SER A 572 -27.41 15.62 -22.51
C SER A 572 -28.75 15.65 -23.26
N ASP A 573 -28.85 16.49 -24.30
CA ASP A 573 -30.08 16.64 -25.06
C ASP A 573 -30.57 15.30 -25.66
N GLY A 574 -31.84 14.97 -25.44
CA GLY A 574 -32.45 13.72 -25.86
C GLY A 574 -32.00 12.45 -25.12
N ALA A 575 -31.22 12.56 -24.03
CA ALA A 575 -30.80 11.40 -23.24
C ALA A 575 -31.92 10.87 -22.33
N CYS A 576 -32.01 9.53 -22.21
CA CYS A 576 -32.95 8.83 -21.33
C CYS A 576 -32.25 7.62 -20.70
N SER A 577 -31.97 7.72 -19.40
CA SER A 577 -31.37 6.70 -18.54
C SER A 577 -32.34 5.55 -18.31
N GLN A 578 -31.87 4.47 -17.67
CA GLN A 578 -32.75 3.32 -17.36
C GLN A 578 -33.96 3.75 -16.51
N THR A 579 -33.77 4.63 -15.53
CA THR A 579 -34.85 5.16 -14.69
C THR A 579 -35.87 5.96 -15.49
N CYS A 580 -35.42 6.74 -16.48
CA CYS A 580 -36.30 7.41 -17.44
C CYS A 580 -37.08 6.40 -18.28
N GLN A 581 -36.43 5.34 -18.78
CA GLN A 581 -37.08 4.29 -19.59
C GLN A 581 -38.11 3.47 -18.82
N ASP A 582 -37.87 3.25 -17.52
CA ASP A 582 -38.76 2.48 -16.65
C ASP A 582 -39.99 3.31 -16.19
N THR A 583 -39.98 4.64 -16.37
CA THR A 583 -41.06 5.54 -15.94
C THR A 583 -41.99 5.89 -17.10
N GLU A 584 -43.23 5.41 -17.06
CA GLU A 584 -44.22 5.67 -18.12
C GLU A 584 -44.51 7.17 -18.29
N GLY A 585 -44.44 7.67 -19.54
CA GLY A 585 -44.80 9.04 -19.89
C GLY A 585 -43.65 10.06 -19.87
N ILE A 586 -42.43 9.62 -19.59
CA ILE A 586 -41.21 10.45 -19.58
C ILE A 586 -40.28 10.05 -20.74
N ASN A 587 -39.80 11.02 -21.50
CA ASN A 587 -38.97 10.77 -22.69
C ASN A 587 -37.51 11.24 -22.54
N SER A 588 -37.18 11.98 -21.49
CA SER A 588 -35.82 12.46 -21.23
C SER A 588 -35.49 12.56 -19.74
N ASN A 589 -34.21 12.49 -19.41
CA ASN A 589 -33.72 12.65 -18.03
C ASN A 589 -34.03 14.06 -17.48
N LEU A 590 -34.01 15.08 -18.34
CA LEU A 590 -34.38 16.44 -17.94
C LEU A 590 -35.87 16.57 -17.60
N GLN A 591 -36.74 15.83 -18.31
CA GLN A 591 -38.17 15.77 -17.99
C GLN A 591 -38.40 15.02 -16.66
N LEU A 592 -37.56 14.03 -16.34
CA LEU A 592 -37.60 13.34 -15.03
C LEU A 592 -37.32 14.30 -13.88
N LEU A 593 -36.36 15.22 -14.04
CA LEU A 593 -36.00 16.22 -13.04
C LEU A 593 -37.01 17.37 -12.94
N THR A 594 -37.42 17.94 -14.08
CA THR A 594 -38.26 19.16 -14.13
C THR A 594 -39.76 18.88 -14.10
N GLY A 595 -40.18 17.66 -14.47
CA GLY A 595 -41.59 17.33 -14.73
C GLY A 595 -42.17 18.01 -15.99
N ARG A 596 -41.35 18.73 -16.77
CA ARG A 596 -41.77 19.47 -17.98
C ARG A 596 -41.15 18.86 -19.24
N SER A 597 -41.88 18.89 -20.34
CA SER A 597 -41.45 18.33 -21.63
C SER A 597 -40.83 19.35 -22.59
N ASP A 598 -40.61 20.58 -22.15
CA ASP A 598 -40.11 21.69 -22.98
C ASP A 598 -38.57 21.77 -23.05
N GLY A 599 -37.87 20.87 -22.34
CA GLY A 599 -36.41 20.74 -22.43
C GLY A 599 -35.64 21.94 -21.88
N SER A 600 -36.27 22.80 -21.08
CA SER A 600 -35.61 23.96 -20.48
C SER A 600 -35.52 23.82 -18.96
N LEU A 601 -34.38 24.21 -18.40
CA LEU A 601 -34.16 24.33 -16.97
C LEU A 601 -34.39 25.79 -16.55
N ILE A 602 -35.19 26.03 -15.52
CA ILE A 602 -35.34 27.36 -14.89
C ILE A 602 -34.83 27.34 -13.44
N PRO A 603 -34.46 28.49 -12.85
CA PRO A 603 -33.98 28.55 -11.46
C PRO A 603 -34.95 28.01 -10.41
N GLN A 604 -36.24 27.85 -10.74
CA GLN A 604 -37.26 27.29 -9.85
C GLN A 604 -37.30 25.75 -9.86
N ASP A 605 -36.62 25.10 -10.80
CA ASP A 605 -36.58 23.63 -10.93
C ASP A 605 -35.53 23.00 -9.99
N THR A 606 -34.97 23.77 -9.07
CA THR A 606 -33.95 23.31 -8.12
C THR A 606 -34.53 22.31 -7.13
N PRO A 607 -33.78 21.28 -6.75
CA PRO A 607 -34.27 20.27 -5.82
C PRO A 607 -34.25 20.74 -4.35
N PHE A 608 -33.69 21.91 -4.06
CA PHE A 608 -33.54 22.44 -2.71
C PHE A 608 -34.81 23.14 -2.22
N THR A 609 -35.10 22.93 -0.94
CA THR A 609 -36.24 23.50 -0.24
C THR A 609 -35.80 24.23 1.03
N GLU A 610 -36.73 24.88 1.73
CA GLU A 610 -36.43 25.60 2.97
C GLU A 610 -35.83 24.69 4.06
N SER A 611 -36.05 23.36 4.01
CA SER A 611 -35.43 22.41 4.96
C SER A 611 -33.93 22.21 4.74
N ASP A 612 -33.41 22.56 3.57
CA ASP A 612 -31.99 22.42 3.22
C ASP A 612 -31.19 23.68 3.61
N VAL A 613 -31.88 24.73 4.06
CA VAL A 613 -31.28 25.96 4.55
C VAL A 613 -30.74 25.71 5.97
N PRO A 614 -29.44 25.90 6.22
CA PRO A 614 -28.89 25.77 7.57
C PRO A 614 -29.48 26.84 8.51
N THR A 615 -29.37 26.61 9.82
CA THR A 615 -29.79 27.62 10.79
C THR A 615 -29.02 28.92 10.58
N PRO A 616 -29.70 30.09 10.60
CA PRO A 616 -29.05 31.38 10.42
C PRO A 616 -27.86 31.56 11.38
N PRO A 617 -26.75 32.15 10.92
CA PRO A 617 -25.62 32.49 11.76
C PRO A 617 -26.03 33.33 12.98
N SER A 618 -25.36 33.13 14.12
CA SER A 618 -25.71 33.77 15.40
C SER A 618 -25.60 35.30 15.40
N ASP A 619 -24.86 35.85 14.43
CA ASP A 619 -24.68 37.28 14.16
C ASP A 619 -25.86 37.90 13.38
N VAL A 620 -26.75 37.09 12.80
CA VAL A 620 -27.98 37.56 12.17
C VAL A 620 -29.04 37.78 13.26
N ALA A 621 -29.60 39.00 13.33
CA ALA A 621 -30.65 39.29 14.31
C ALA A 621 -31.91 38.42 14.07
N PRO A 622 -32.61 37.96 15.12
CA PRO A 622 -33.72 37.00 14.96
C PRO A 622 -34.86 37.45 14.03
N TYR A 623 -35.08 38.75 13.89
CA TYR A 623 -36.11 39.31 12.99
C TYR A 623 -35.67 39.33 11.51
N LEU A 624 -34.40 39.06 11.21
CA LEU A 624 -33.85 38.93 9.85
C LEU A 624 -33.67 37.48 9.42
N HIS A 625 -33.93 36.51 10.30
CA HIS A 625 -33.73 35.09 10.00
C HIS A 625 -34.52 34.60 8.78
N GLU A 626 -35.78 35.05 8.64
CA GLU A 626 -36.64 34.68 7.51
C GLU A 626 -36.18 35.33 6.19
N GLY A 627 -35.65 36.56 6.24
CA GLY A 627 -35.07 37.20 5.06
C GLY A 627 -33.75 36.55 4.64
N TRP A 628 -32.89 36.23 5.62
CA TRP A 628 -31.64 35.54 5.39
C TRP A 628 -31.85 34.14 4.82
N SER A 629 -32.82 33.37 5.33
CA SER A 629 -33.10 32.02 4.82
C SER A 629 -33.60 32.05 3.38
N ALA A 630 -34.44 33.03 3.05
CA ALA A 630 -34.92 33.24 1.68
C ALA A 630 -33.78 33.64 0.72
N ASP A 631 -32.90 34.56 1.13
CA ASP A 631 -31.74 34.98 0.34
C ASP A 631 -30.76 33.81 0.13
N PHE A 632 -30.47 33.06 1.19
CA PHE A 632 -29.59 31.88 1.12
C PHE A 632 -30.15 30.82 0.16
N LEU A 633 -31.46 30.53 0.24
CA LEU A 633 -32.10 29.58 -0.66
C LEU A 633 -32.05 30.06 -2.11
N ALA A 634 -32.26 31.36 -2.35
CA ALA A 634 -32.16 31.94 -3.69
C ALA A 634 -30.73 31.83 -4.26
N ASP A 635 -29.71 32.10 -3.45
CA ASP A 635 -28.30 31.96 -3.86
C ASP A 635 -27.92 30.50 -4.12
N LEU A 636 -28.39 29.57 -3.28
CA LEU A 636 -28.22 28.13 -3.47
C LEU A 636 -28.83 27.67 -4.80
N ASN A 637 -30.06 28.10 -5.07
CA ASN A 637 -30.80 27.79 -6.28
C ASN A 637 -30.11 28.33 -7.54
N ASN A 638 -29.63 29.58 -7.50
CA ASN A 638 -28.89 30.18 -8.60
C ASN A 638 -27.52 29.52 -8.83
N SER A 639 -26.83 29.14 -7.76
CA SER A 639 -25.54 28.45 -7.85
C SER A 639 -25.71 27.07 -8.49
N TRP A 640 -26.68 26.28 -8.02
CA TRP A 640 -27.02 24.98 -8.60
C TRP A 640 -27.43 25.11 -10.08
N PHE A 641 -28.27 26.09 -10.41
CA PHE A 641 -28.69 26.34 -11.79
C PHE A 641 -27.50 26.65 -12.71
N ASN A 642 -26.55 27.49 -12.26
CA ASN A 642 -25.35 27.80 -13.02
C ASN A 642 -24.46 26.56 -13.22
N LEU A 643 -24.31 25.72 -12.19
CA LEU A 643 -23.56 24.47 -12.29
C LEU A 643 -24.22 23.52 -13.28
N MET A 644 -25.54 23.36 -13.22
CA MET A 644 -26.28 22.52 -14.17
C MET A 644 -26.16 23.01 -15.62
N ASN A 645 -26.17 24.33 -15.85
CA ASN A 645 -25.90 24.87 -17.19
C ASN A 645 -24.48 24.53 -17.68
N THR A 646 -23.48 24.57 -16.77
CA THR A 646 -22.13 24.14 -17.13
C THR A 646 -22.04 22.63 -17.38
N GLU A 647 -22.81 21.83 -16.66
CA GLU A 647 -22.95 20.39 -16.88
C GLU A 647 -23.52 20.11 -18.28
N PHE A 648 -24.64 20.73 -18.66
CA PHE A 648 -25.23 20.55 -19.99
C PHE A 648 -24.26 20.91 -21.11
N TRP A 649 -23.63 22.08 -21.02
CA TRP A 649 -22.66 22.51 -22.04
C TRP A 649 -21.50 21.51 -22.19
N LEU A 650 -21.00 21.00 -21.05
CA LEU A 650 -19.92 20.04 -21.04
C LEU A 650 -20.34 18.70 -21.65
N LEU A 651 -21.52 18.18 -21.27
CA LEU A 651 -22.04 16.90 -21.74
C LEU A 651 -22.34 16.92 -23.24
N ASP A 652 -22.98 17.98 -23.73
CA ASP A 652 -23.29 18.14 -25.15
C ASP A 652 -22.02 18.31 -25.99
N ALA A 653 -21.00 18.99 -25.45
CA ALA A 653 -19.68 19.06 -26.09
C ALA A 653 -19.03 17.67 -26.19
N PHE A 654 -19.12 16.82 -25.16
CA PHE A 654 -18.60 15.44 -25.21
C PHE A 654 -19.36 14.56 -26.20
N SER A 655 -20.70 14.60 -26.17
CA SER A 655 -21.57 13.86 -27.09
C SER A 655 -21.26 14.22 -28.55
N THR A 656 -21.23 15.52 -28.85
CA THR A 656 -20.91 16.06 -30.18
C THR A 656 -19.49 15.70 -30.62
N LEU A 657 -18.51 15.76 -29.72
CA LEU A 657 -17.12 15.40 -30.02
C LEU A 657 -17.03 13.92 -30.44
N GLY A 658 -17.73 13.02 -29.76
CA GLY A 658 -17.81 11.61 -30.09
C GLY A 658 -18.35 11.36 -31.49
N ASP A 659 -19.47 12.02 -31.84
CA ASP A 659 -20.12 11.94 -33.16
C ASP A 659 -19.25 12.46 -34.31
N ILE A 660 -18.40 13.45 -34.03
CA ILE A 660 -17.45 13.97 -35.03
C ILE A 660 -16.26 13.02 -35.18
N ILE A 661 -15.65 12.60 -34.08
CA ILE A 661 -14.46 11.74 -34.08
C ILE A 661 -14.74 10.41 -34.79
N TRP A 662 -15.92 9.84 -34.54
CA TRP A 662 -16.40 8.63 -35.17
C TRP A 662 -17.60 8.94 -36.07
N PRO A 663 -17.46 8.98 -37.41
CA PRO A 663 -16.51 8.17 -38.20
C PRO A 663 -15.33 8.93 -38.84
N ALA A 664 -15.15 10.23 -38.58
CA ALA A 664 -14.22 11.05 -39.36
C ALA A 664 -12.75 10.57 -39.30
N ILE A 665 -12.25 10.20 -38.11
CA ILE A 665 -10.86 9.76 -37.95
C ILE A 665 -10.57 8.45 -38.72
N PRO A 666 -11.33 7.36 -38.54
CA PRO A 666 -11.15 6.13 -39.32
C PRO A 666 -11.19 6.38 -40.84
N ILE A 667 -12.11 7.22 -41.32
CA ILE A 667 -12.22 7.56 -42.74
C ILE A 667 -10.96 8.27 -43.23
N LEU A 668 -10.46 9.27 -42.48
CA LEU A 668 -9.22 9.98 -42.82
C LEU A 668 -8.01 9.04 -42.86
N VAL A 669 -7.86 8.17 -41.86
CA VAL A 669 -6.76 7.19 -41.80
C VAL A 669 -6.86 6.20 -42.96
N TRP A 670 -8.08 5.78 -43.32
CA TRP A 670 -8.31 4.89 -44.46
C TRP A 670 -7.98 5.56 -45.79
N LEU A 671 -8.35 6.83 -45.99
CA LEU A 671 -7.99 7.60 -47.18
C LEU A 671 -6.46 7.74 -47.34
N ILE A 672 -5.75 7.95 -46.22
CA ILE A 672 -4.28 7.95 -46.22
C ILE A 672 -3.74 6.58 -46.63
N ALA A 673 -4.32 5.49 -46.10
CA ALA A 673 -3.91 4.14 -46.47
C ALA A 673 -4.13 3.86 -47.97
N ILE A 674 -5.29 4.24 -48.52
CA ILE A 674 -5.60 4.13 -49.96
C ILE A 674 -4.54 4.87 -50.79
N GLY A 675 -4.21 6.10 -50.42
CA GLY A 675 -3.15 6.86 -51.09
C GLY A 675 -1.80 6.14 -51.07
N GLU A 676 -1.39 5.63 -49.90
CA GLU A 676 -0.13 4.89 -49.76
C GLU A 676 -0.16 3.57 -50.55
N GLY A 677 -1.32 2.92 -50.67
CA GLY A 677 -1.54 1.74 -51.51
C GLY A 677 -1.30 2.03 -52.99
N ILE A 678 -1.76 3.19 -53.50
CA ILE A 678 -1.51 3.63 -54.88
C ILE A 678 -0.01 3.86 -55.10
N TYR A 679 0.70 4.43 -54.11
CA TYR A 679 2.15 4.66 -54.20
C TYR A 679 2.94 3.35 -54.21
N LEU A 680 2.52 2.36 -53.41
CA LEU A 680 3.11 1.01 -53.42
C LEU A 680 2.95 0.32 -54.78
N LEU A 681 1.81 0.47 -55.45
CA LEU A 681 1.61 -0.06 -56.82
C LEU A 681 2.44 0.67 -57.87
N LYS A 682 2.72 1.95 -57.67
CA LYS A 682 3.56 2.78 -58.55
C LYS A 682 5.06 2.64 -58.24
N GLY A 683 5.45 1.86 -57.23
CA GLY A 683 6.85 1.71 -56.81
C GLY A 683 7.47 3.02 -56.30
N ARG A 684 6.66 3.90 -55.69
CA ARG A 684 7.09 5.22 -55.22
C ARG A 684 7.20 5.21 -53.69
N ASP A 685 8.35 5.63 -53.16
CA ASP A 685 8.63 5.64 -51.72
C ASP A 685 8.33 6.99 -51.04
N ASP A 686 7.68 7.92 -51.74
CA ASP A 686 7.37 9.25 -51.23
C ASP A 686 6.29 9.20 -50.14
N ASP A 687 6.46 10.05 -49.13
CA ASP A 687 5.53 10.12 -48.00
C ASP A 687 4.37 11.06 -48.31
N LEU A 688 3.15 10.53 -48.46
CA LEU A 688 1.94 11.33 -48.73
C LEU A 688 1.64 12.37 -47.65
N LEU A 689 2.09 12.13 -46.42
CA LEU A 689 1.84 13.03 -45.29
C LEU A 689 2.85 14.18 -45.19
N LYS A 690 3.98 14.15 -45.92
CA LYS A 690 5.01 15.20 -45.84
C LYS A 690 4.46 16.63 -46.04
N PRO A 691 3.61 16.90 -47.05
CA PRO A 691 3.03 18.22 -47.25
C PRO A 691 2.13 18.65 -46.09
N VAL A 692 1.33 17.71 -45.55
CA VAL A 692 0.41 17.95 -44.43
C VAL A 692 1.15 18.17 -43.11
N ILE A 693 2.23 17.40 -42.87
CA ILE A 693 3.10 17.54 -41.70
C ILE A 693 3.78 18.92 -41.71
N ASN A 694 4.23 19.39 -42.88
CA ASN A 694 4.84 20.72 -42.99
C ASN A 694 3.82 21.83 -42.64
N ILE A 695 2.56 21.70 -43.05
CA ILE A 695 1.49 22.64 -42.68
C ILE A 695 1.21 22.60 -41.16
N LEU A 696 1.18 21.41 -40.55
CA LEU A 696 0.99 21.25 -39.11
C LEU A 696 2.16 21.80 -38.29
N ASP A 697 3.39 21.60 -38.76
CA ASP A 697 4.58 22.20 -38.17
C ASP A 697 4.48 23.73 -38.25
N ASP A 698 4.06 24.30 -39.40
CA ASP A 698 3.82 25.73 -39.57
C ASP A 698 2.71 26.26 -38.63
N VAL A 699 1.61 25.53 -38.43
CA VAL A 699 0.53 25.91 -37.48
C VAL A 699 0.98 25.81 -36.02
N SER A 700 2.00 25.00 -35.70
CA SER A 700 2.55 24.89 -34.35
C SER A 700 3.57 26.00 -34.03
N THR A 701 4.14 26.66 -35.04
CA THR A 701 5.12 27.75 -34.86
C THR A 701 4.61 28.92 -34.00
N PRO A 702 3.36 29.41 -34.10
CA PRO A 702 2.86 30.54 -33.31
C PRO A 702 2.76 30.19 -31.82
N ILE A 703 2.38 28.95 -31.49
CA ILE A 703 2.32 28.45 -30.12
C ILE A 703 3.73 28.37 -29.53
N THR A 704 4.69 27.93 -30.35
CA THR A 704 6.08 27.83 -29.97
C THR A 704 6.71 29.21 -29.74
N GLU A 705 6.38 30.18 -30.58
CA GLU A 705 6.77 31.59 -30.45
C GLU A 705 6.12 32.26 -29.23
N TRP A 706 4.83 32.02 -28.97
CA TRP A 706 4.12 32.53 -27.79
C TRP A 706 4.75 32.02 -26.49
N ARG A 707 5.06 30.71 -26.41
CA ARG A 707 5.79 30.13 -25.27
C ARG A 707 7.15 30.79 -25.10
N ASN A 708 7.92 30.93 -26.18
CA ASN A 708 9.25 31.54 -26.12
C ASN A 708 9.17 33.02 -25.71
N SER A 709 8.13 33.74 -26.15
CA SER A 709 7.80 35.12 -25.75
C SER A 709 7.52 35.21 -24.25
N LEU A 710 6.62 34.38 -23.71
CA LEU A 710 6.34 34.29 -22.27
C LEU A 710 7.59 33.99 -21.45
N THR A 711 8.42 33.05 -21.91
CA THR A 711 9.67 32.69 -21.25
C THR A 711 10.65 33.87 -21.25
N SER A 712 10.69 34.65 -22.35
CA SER A 712 11.52 35.85 -22.46
C SER A 712 11.01 37.00 -21.58
N MET A 713 9.69 37.15 -21.39
CA MET A 713 9.08 38.13 -20.49
C MET A 713 9.39 37.80 -19.02
N LEU A 714 9.22 36.53 -18.61
CA LEU A 714 9.60 36.04 -17.28
C LEU A 714 11.10 36.25 -17.01
N ASN A 715 11.95 35.94 -17.98
CA ASN A 715 13.40 36.14 -17.86
C ASN A 715 13.78 37.64 -17.77
N ARG A 716 13.12 38.52 -18.51
CA ARG A 716 13.29 39.99 -18.41
C ARG A 716 12.90 40.50 -17.03
N GLY A 717 11.77 40.05 -16.48
CA GLY A 717 11.36 40.34 -15.11
C GLY A 717 12.40 39.90 -14.08
N SER A 718 12.97 38.70 -14.23
CA SER A 718 14.06 38.22 -13.36
C SER A 718 15.35 39.05 -13.49
N SER A 719 15.66 39.55 -14.69
CA SER A 719 16.89 40.30 -14.96
C SER A 719 16.89 41.70 -14.36
N SER A 720 15.71 42.33 -14.27
CA SER A 720 15.52 43.63 -13.61
C SER A 720 15.84 43.58 -12.11
N LEU A 721 15.57 42.45 -11.46
CA LEU A 721 15.86 42.20 -10.04
C LEU A 721 17.33 41.83 -9.76
N LYS A 722 18.07 41.31 -10.75
CA LYS A 722 19.46 40.83 -10.55
C LYS A 722 20.45 41.94 -10.22
N GLY A 723 20.32 43.13 -10.82
CA GLY A 723 21.25 44.25 -10.58
C GLY A 723 21.22 44.77 -9.13
N PRO A 724 20.04 45.11 -8.58
CA PRO A 724 19.90 45.51 -7.18
C PRO A 724 20.35 44.41 -6.21
N LEU A 725 19.96 43.15 -6.46
CA LEU A 725 20.35 42.00 -5.65
C LEU A 725 21.87 41.78 -5.64
N ALA A 726 22.55 41.86 -6.78
CA ALA A 726 24.00 41.69 -6.85
C ALA A 726 24.75 42.77 -6.06
N THR A 727 24.25 44.01 -6.10
CA THR A 727 24.84 45.14 -5.39
C THR A 727 24.67 45.01 -3.86
N PHE A 728 23.48 44.58 -3.42
CA PHE A 728 23.22 44.28 -2.02
C PHE A 728 24.03 43.06 -1.51
N HIS A 729 24.12 42.00 -2.32
CA HIS A 729 24.94 40.82 -2.03
C HIS A 729 26.42 41.19 -1.82
N ALA A 730 26.96 42.11 -2.62
CA ALA A 730 28.31 42.62 -2.42
C ALA A 730 28.47 43.32 -1.06
N VAL A 731 27.49 44.11 -0.64
CA VAL A 731 27.48 44.82 0.65
C VAL A 731 27.37 43.84 1.83
N VAL A 732 26.44 42.88 1.76
CA VAL A 732 26.27 41.84 2.80
C VAL A 732 27.49 40.94 2.89
N ARG A 733 28.06 40.53 1.75
CA ARG A 733 29.29 39.73 1.72
C ARG A 733 30.47 40.49 2.33
N SER A 734 30.55 41.81 2.15
CA SER A 734 31.57 42.63 2.82
C SER A 734 31.40 42.66 4.35
N LYS A 735 30.17 42.87 4.84
CA LYS A 735 29.87 42.92 6.28
C LYS A 735 30.00 41.56 6.96
N THR A 736 29.56 40.48 6.31
CA THR A 736 29.71 39.09 6.80
C THR A 736 31.16 38.64 6.80
N LYS A 737 31.99 39.10 5.86
CA LYS A 737 33.44 38.85 5.89
C LYS A 737 34.06 39.53 7.11
N VAL A 738 33.69 40.78 7.42
CA VAL A 738 34.18 41.50 8.61
C VAL A 738 33.79 40.79 9.92
N THR A 739 32.54 40.36 10.08
CA THR A 739 32.12 39.59 11.28
C THR A 739 32.78 38.23 11.34
N ARG A 740 32.97 37.53 10.23
CA ARG A 740 33.71 36.26 10.20
C ARG A 740 35.18 36.45 10.60
N THR A 741 35.81 37.53 10.14
CA THR A 741 37.21 37.84 10.50
C THR A 741 37.34 38.21 11.99
N GLN A 742 36.37 38.94 12.55
CA GLN A 742 36.29 39.22 13.99
C GLN A 742 36.02 37.95 14.82
N MET A 743 35.17 37.05 14.34
CA MET A 743 34.89 35.77 14.99
C MET A 743 36.11 34.84 14.95
N GLU A 744 36.87 34.83 13.83
CA GLU A 744 38.14 34.10 13.69
C GLU A 744 39.23 34.69 14.61
N GLN A 745 39.32 36.02 14.75
CA GLN A 745 40.20 36.67 15.72
C GLN A 745 39.83 36.34 17.17
N LEU A 746 38.55 36.46 17.56
CA LEU A 746 38.07 36.11 18.91
C LEU A 746 38.31 34.63 19.25
N ARG A 747 38.14 33.74 18.26
CA ARG A 747 38.36 32.30 18.38
C ARG A 747 39.83 31.93 18.58
N ASP A 748 40.77 32.69 18.01
CA ASP A 748 42.22 32.45 18.19
C ASP A 748 42.82 33.10 19.45
N THR A 749 42.22 34.17 19.98
CA THR A 749 42.65 34.80 21.25
C THR A 749 42.17 34.07 22.51
N ASN A 750 41.12 33.24 22.44
CA ASN A 750 40.49 32.66 23.63
C ASN A 750 41.25 31.40 24.12
N SER A 751 42.00 31.52 25.21
CA SER A 751 42.85 30.44 25.76
C SER A 751 42.08 29.15 26.07
N PHE A 752 40.81 29.27 26.46
CA PHE A 752 39.89 28.16 26.70
C PHE A 752 39.63 27.33 25.44
N VAL A 753 39.35 27.98 24.30
CA VAL A 753 39.07 27.30 23.01
C VAL A 753 40.32 26.60 22.48
N LYS A 754 41.49 27.21 22.67
CA LYS A 754 42.79 26.63 22.30
C LYS A 754 43.12 25.40 23.16
N SER A 755 42.83 25.46 24.48
CA SER A 755 42.98 24.34 25.41
C SER A 755 42.01 23.18 25.11
N LEU A 756 40.77 23.48 24.69
CA LEU A 756 39.81 22.45 24.27
C LEU A 756 40.30 21.72 23.00
N ARG A 757 40.87 22.46 22.05
CA ARG A 757 41.41 21.92 20.79
C ARG A 757 42.67 21.08 20.99
N SER A 758 43.52 21.40 21.96
CA SER A 758 44.69 20.58 22.29
C SER A 758 44.33 19.24 22.95
N VAL A 759 43.19 19.16 23.65
CA VAL A 759 42.69 17.90 24.24
C VAL A 759 42.03 17.00 23.19
N ALA A 760 41.47 17.56 22.12
CA ALA A 760 40.84 16.81 21.03
C ALA A 760 41.20 17.39 19.65
N PRO A 761 42.44 17.18 19.14
CA PRO A 761 42.90 17.77 17.88
C PRO A 761 42.07 17.34 16.65
N TYR A 762 41.41 16.18 16.74
CA TYR A 762 40.58 15.61 15.67
C TYR A 762 39.07 15.65 15.96
N GLY A 763 38.62 16.31 17.04
CA GLY A 763 37.18 16.46 17.35
C GLY A 763 36.40 15.13 17.29
N ARG A 764 35.28 15.11 16.55
CA ARG A 764 34.38 13.95 16.35
C ARG A 764 35.03 12.78 15.59
N GLU A 765 36.17 12.99 14.93
CA GLU A 765 36.86 11.96 14.15
C GLU A 765 37.78 11.08 15.03
N SER A 766 38.14 11.54 16.23
CA SER A 766 38.90 10.73 17.20
C SER A 766 38.02 9.75 17.99
N PRO A 767 38.52 8.55 18.36
CA PRO A 767 37.78 7.61 19.22
C PRO A 767 37.33 8.22 20.54
N LEU A 768 38.19 9.05 21.16
CA LEU A 768 37.93 9.72 22.42
C LEU A 768 36.86 10.81 22.24
N GLY A 769 36.95 11.63 21.19
CA GLY A 769 35.94 12.64 20.89
C GLY A 769 34.56 12.06 20.54
N SER A 770 34.52 10.89 19.87
CA SER A 770 33.29 10.13 19.64
C SER A 770 32.63 9.68 20.95
N TRP A 771 33.41 9.13 21.89
CA TRP A 771 32.90 8.75 23.22
C TRP A 771 32.41 9.94 24.04
N ILE A 772 33.12 11.07 24.02
CA ILE A 772 32.67 12.31 24.69
C ILE A 772 31.35 12.78 24.09
N ALA A 773 31.22 12.81 22.76
CA ALA A 773 29.99 13.24 22.10
C ALA A 773 28.81 12.30 22.43
N PHE A 774 29.05 10.99 22.45
CA PHE A 774 28.06 10.00 22.88
C PHE A 774 27.63 10.25 24.32
N ALA A 775 28.57 10.39 25.26
CA ALA A 775 28.29 10.62 26.67
C ALA A 775 27.50 11.93 26.88
N LEU A 776 27.90 13.01 26.21
CA LEU A 776 27.20 14.30 26.25
C LEU A 776 25.74 14.16 25.79
N MET A 777 25.51 13.56 24.61
CA MET A 777 24.16 13.36 24.10
C MET A 777 23.35 12.44 25.01
N PHE A 778 23.95 11.37 25.52
CA PHE A 778 23.28 10.44 26.42
C PHE A 778 22.87 11.11 27.74
N VAL A 779 23.72 11.96 28.31
CA VAL A 779 23.38 12.77 29.50
C VAL A 779 22.25 13.74 29.21
N VAL A 780 22.25 14.40 28.05
CA VAL A 780 21.14 15.29 27.64
C VAL A 780 19.82 14.50 27.56
N LEU A 781 19.85 13.31 26.96
CA LEU A 781 18.67 12.45 26.82
C LEU A 781 18.19 11.91 28.18
N LEU A 782 19.09 11.52 29.07
CA LEU A 782 18.75 11.12 30.43
C LEU A 782 18.18 12.28 31.25
N SER A 783 18.71 13.50 31.06
CA SER A 783 18.19 14.70 31.71
C SER A 783 16.76 14.98 31.27
N PHE A 784 16.47 14.77 29.98
CA PHE A 784 15.11 14.87 29.45
C PHE A 784 14.20 13.76 29.98
N LEU A 785 14.68 12.52 30.08
CA LEU A 785 13.94 11.41 30.69
C LEU A 785 13.58 11.71 32.15
N ALA A 786 14.50 12.31 32.91
CA ALA A 786 14.25 12.74 34.28
C ALA A 786 13.25 13.90 34.38
N TRP A 787 13.20 14.75 33.34
CA TRP A 787 12.28 15.89 33.21
C TRP A 787 10.86 15.51 32.79
N LEU A 788 10.60 14.26 32.36
CA LEU A 788 9.27 13.86 31.86
C LEU A 788 8.13 14.32 32.80
N PRO A 789 7.13 15.04 32.26
CA PRO A 789 6.11 15.68 33.07
C PRO A 789 5.05 14.66 33.51
N VAL A 790 4.60 14.78 34.76
CA VAL A 790 3.59 13.92 35.40
C VAL A 790 2.58 14.81 36.10
N ALA A 791 1.31 14.39 36.16
CA ALA A 791 0.28 15.13 36.89
C ALA A 791 0.61 15.15 38.38
N ASP A 792 0.51 16.33 39.00
CA ASP A 792 0.76 16.49 40.43
C ASP A 792 -0.35 15.80 41.23
N GLY A 793 0.05 14.88 42.12
CA GLY A 793 -0.89 14.10 42.92
C GLY A 793 -0.18 13.17 43.91
N PRO A 794 -0.92 12.56 44.86
CA PRO A 794 -0.34 11.70 45.90
C PRO A 794 0.40 10.47 45.34
N ASN A 795 0.03 10.00 44.14
CA ASN A 795 0.66 8.85 43.46
C ASN A 795 1.66 9.26 42.36
N SER A 796 2.08 10.52 42.31
CA SER A 796 2.95 11.06 41.24
C SER A 796 4.28 10.30 41.10
N ALA A 797 4.91 9.90 42.21
CA ALA A 797 6.16 9.13 42.21
C ALA A 797 6.01 7.74 41.55
N PHE A 798 4.90 7.04 41.83
CA PHE A 798 4.60 5.75 41.21
C PHE A 798 4.32 5.92 39.71
N VAL A 799 3.48 6.90 39.33
CA VAL A 799 3.17 7.18 37.92
C VAL A 799 4.44 7.53 37.15
N LYS A 800 5.32 8.37 37.72
CA LYS A 800 6.62 8.70 37.13
C LYS A 800 7.49 7.47 36.93
N THR A 801 7.56 6.60 37.95
CA THR A 801 8.35 5.37 37.88
C THR A 801 7.79 4.40 36.82
N LEU A 802 6.47 4.26 36.73
CA LEU A 802 5.79 3.47 35.71
C LEU A 802 6.09 4.01 34.29
N GLN A 803 5.98 5.33 34.10
CA GLN A 803 6.25 5.98 32.81
C GLN A 803 7.71 5.83 32.39
N VAL A 804 8.66 6.15 33.27
CA VAL A 804 10.11 6.00 32.98
C VAL A 804 10.44 4.55 32.65
N SER A 805 9.89 3.59 33.41
CA SER A 805 10.07 2.17 33.13
C SER A 805 9.52 1.77 31.76
N ASN A 806 8.32 2.24 31.41
CA ASN A 806 7.71 2.00 30.10
C ASN A 806 8.57 2.56 28.94
N VAL A 807 9.11 3.77 29.11
CA VAL A 807 10.04 4.38 28.15
C VAL A 807 11.32 3.57 28.02
N LEU A 808 11.91 3.11 29.13
CA LEU A 808 13.15 2.30 29.12
C LEU A 808 12.96 0.92 28.48
N VAL A 809 11.81 0.26 28.71
CA VAL A 809 11.46 -0.99 28.00
C VAL A 809 11.36 -0.73 26.51
N THR A 810 10.64 0.33 26.11
CA THR A 810 10.46 0.68 24.70
C THR A 810 11.79 1.05 24.04
N LEU A 811 12.64 1.81 24.72
CA LEU A 811 14.02 2.11 24.32
C LEU A 811 14.81 0.83 24.06
N SER A 812 14.74 -0.13 24.98
CA SER A 812 15.47 -1.40 24.86
C SER A 812 15.00 -2.18 23.63
N ILE A 813 13.68 -2.28 23.42
CA ILE A 813 13.09 -2.95 22.25
C ILE A 813 13.56 -2.28 20.95
N PHE A 814 13.40 -0.95 20.84
CA PHE A 814 13.76 -0.20 19.63
C PHE A 814 15.27 -0.21 19.37
N ALA A 815 16.11 -0.15 20.40
CA ALA A 815 17.56 -0.22 20.26
C ALA A 815 18.01 -1.62 19.82
N LEU A 816 17.37 -2.70 20.31
CA LEU A 816 17.63 -4.06 19.84
C LEU A 816 17.18 -4.27 18.38
N MET A 817 16.01 -3.75 18.01
CA MET A 817 15.56 -3.74 16.60
C MET A 817 16.52 -2.93 15.72
N ALA A 818 17.01 -1.78 16.21
CA ALA A 818 17.99 -0.96 15.50
C ALA A 818 19.35 -1.66 15.38
N PHE A 819 19.79 -2.45 16.37
CA PHE A 819 20.98 -3.30 16.26
C PHE A 819 20.82 -4.41 15.24
N SER A 820 19.67 -5.08 15.20
CA SER A 820 19.34 -6.06 14.17
C SER A 820 19.45 -5.44 12.78
N LEU A 821 18.81 -4.29 12.58
CA LEU A 821 18.85 -3.55 11.32
C LEU A 821 20.25 -3.02 10.99
N ASN A 822 21.02 -2.60 12.01
CA ASN A 822 22.40 -2.16 11.83
C ASN A 822 23.30 -3.30 11.37
N LEU A 823 23.06 -4.53 11.81
CA LEU A 823 23.78 -5.69 11.34
C LEU A 823 23.44 -5.99 9.86
N HIS A 824 22.15 -6.01 9.52
CA HIS A 824 21.68 -6.30 8.15
C HIS A 824 22.09 -5.20 7.16
N THR A 825 21.67 -3.96 7.41
CA THR A 825 21.88 -2.85 6.48
C THR A 825 23.18 -2.12 6.75
N GLY A 826 23.46 -1.79 8.00
CA GLY A 826 24.64 -1.02 8.36
C GLY A 826 25.95 -1.77 8.10
N VAL A 827 26.06 -3.04 8.51
CA VAL A 827 27.32 -3.79 8.42
C VAL A 827 27.40 -4.59 7.13
N THR A 828 26.36 -5.35 6.76
CA THR A 828 26.39 -6.18 5.54
C THR A 828 25.92 -5.50 4.27
N GLY A 829 25.35 -4.29 4.37
CA GLY A 829 24.85 -3.56 3.21
C GLY A 829 23.51 -4.05 2.69
N MET A 830 22.86 -5.02 3.34
CA MET A 830 21.55 -5.62 2.98
C MET A 830 20.37 -4.77 3.50
N VAL A 831 19.61 -4.12 2.62
CA VAL A 831 18.50 -3.24 3.00
C VAL A 831 17.30 -4.08 3.42
N ASN A 832 17.02 -4.13 4.73
CA ASN A 832 15.92 -4.92 5.28
C ASN A 832 14.81 -4.00 5.81
N PHE A 833 13.68 -3.96 5.11
CA PHE A 833 12.49 -3.22 5.57
C PHE A 833 11.47 -4.13 6.28
N GLY A 834 11.77 -5.41 6.42
CA GLY A 834 10.94 -6.41 7.09
C GLY A 834 11.45 -6.84 8.45
N VAL A 835 12.21 -6.02 9.19
CA VAL A 835 12.69 -6.42 10.54
C VAL A 835 11.53 -6.83 11.45
N ILE A 836 10.35 -6.23 11.27
CA ILE A 836 9.12 -6.58 12.00
C ILE A 836 8.67 -8.02 11.79
N PHE A 837 9.03 -8.66 10.68
CA PHE A 837 8.74 -10.09 10.47
C PHE A 837 9.41 -10.92 11.56
N PHE A 838 10.70 -10.70 11.82
CA PHE A 838 11.46 -11.43 12.83
C PHE A 838 11.01 -11.09 14.26
N VAL A 839 10.75 -9.81 14.52
CA VAL A 839 10.15 -9.35 15.79
C VAL A 839 8.82 -10.04 16.02
N GLY A 840 7.98 -10.06 14.99
CA GLY A 840 6.66 -10.67 15.01
C GLY A 840 6.67 -12.16 15.27
N VAL A 841 7.56 -12.90 14.59
CA VAL A 841 7.78 -14.32 14.86
C VAL A 841 8.18 -14.52 16.32
N GLY A 842 9.07 -13.68 16.86
CA GLY A 842 9.45 -13.71 18.27
C GLY A 842 8.27 -13.50 19.22
N SER A 843 7.45 -12.47 18.97
CA SER A 843 6.26 -12.16 19.77
C SER A 843 5.22 -13.28 19.73
N ILE A 844 4.95 -13.85 18.55
CA ILE A 844 3.97 -14.94 18.35
C ILE A 844 4.43 -16.21 19.04
N VAL A 845 5.68 -16.64 18.80
CA VAL A 845 6.20 -17.89 19.38
C VAL A 845 6.22 -17.82 20.90
N VAL A 846 6.71 -16.72 21.49
CA VAL A 846 6.68 -16.56 22.95
C VAL A 846 5.24 -16.51 23.46
N GLY A 847 4.37 -15.73 22.81
CA GLY A 847 2.98 -15.58 23.23
C GLY A 847 2.19 -16.90 23.24
N ILE A 848 2.32 -17.72 22.20
CA ILE A 848 1.61 -19.00 22.08
C ILE A 848 2.19 -20.05 23.02
N LEU A 849 3.52 -20.19 23.05
CA LEU A 849 4.16 -21.22 23.88
C LEU A 849 3.95 -20.95 25.37
N SER A 850 3.95 -19.69 25.80
CA SER A 850 3.77 -19.31 27.21
C SER A 850 2.31 -19.06 27.63
N ALA A 851 1.36 -19.18 26.70
CA ALA A 851 -0.06 -19.09 27.01
C ALA A 851 -0.56 -20.38 27.70
N PRO A 852 -1.50 -20.28 28.66
CA PRO A 852 -2.09 -21.45 29.32
C PRO A 852 -2.80 -22.39 28.33
N SER A 853 -2.81 -23.69 28.62
CA SER A 853 -3.48 -24.72 27.81
C SER A 853 -4.98 -24.44 27.64
N ASP A 854 -5.64 -23.92 28.66
CA ASP A 854 -7.07 -23.58 28.65
C ASP A 854 -7.43 -22.45 27.67
N LEU A 855 -6.42 -21.71 27.21
CA LEU A 855 -6.55 -20.58 26.29
C LEU A 855 -5.89 -20.87 24.93
N HIS A 856 -5.80 -22.14 24.55
CA HIS A 856 -5.20 -22.62 23.29
C HIS A 856 -3.66 -22.39 23.20
N GLY A 857 -2.97 -22.31 24.34
CA GLY A 857 -1.50 -22.25 24.43
C GLY A 857 -0.85 -23.58 24.85
N TYR A 858 0.46 -23.57 25.08
CA TYR A 858 1.25 -24.77 25.45
C TYR A 858 1.79 -24.79 26.89
N ASP A 859 1.58 -23.72 27.66
CA ASP A 859 2.02 -23.58 29.07
C ASP A 859 3.52 -23.80 29.32
N TRP A 860 4.37 -23.41 28.36
CA TRP A 860 5.82 -23.52 28.51
C TRP A 860 6.38 -22.42 29.41
N PRO A 861 7.43 -22.73 30.20
CA PRO A 861 8.16 -21.71 30.94
C PRO A 861 8.72 -20.63 30.01
N VAL A 862 8.54 -19.36 30.39
CA VAL A 862 8.86 -18.18 29.57
C VAL A 862 10.32 -18.19 29.06
N PHE A 863 11.26 -18.66 29.87
CA PHE A 863 12.68 -18.75 29.46
C PHE A 863 12.89 -19.65 28.24
N TRP A 864 12.33 -20.87 28.27
CA TRP A 864 12.44 -21.82 27.17
C TRP A 864 11.66 -21.38 25.95
N ALA A 865 10.46 -20.80 26.14
CA ALA A 865 9.69 -20.19 25.06
C ALA A 865 10.51 -19.09 24.35
N THR A 866 11.23 -18.25 25.10
CA THR A 866 12.07 -17.19 24.53
C THR A 866 13.27 -17.75 23.76
N LEU A 867 13.95 -18.76 24.31
CA LEU A 867 15.08 -19.40 23.62
C LEU A 867 14.65 -19.98 22.27
N VAL A 868 13.50 -20.67 22.26
CA VAL A 868 12.92 -21.26 21.04
C VAL A 868 12.51 -20.17 20.06
N ALA A 869 11.90 -19.08 20.52
CA ALA A 869 11.59 -17.93 19.67
C ALA A 869 12.82 -17.31 19.01
N VAL A 870 13.93 -17.18 19.74
CA VAL A 870 15.22 -16.70 19.19
C VAL A 870 15.79 -17.66 18.15
N MET A 871 15.74 -18.96 18.42
CA MET A 871 16.22 -20.00 17.49
C MET A 871 15.38 -20.07 16.22
N ILE A 872 14.06 -19.99 16.34
CA ILE A 872 13.14 -19.94 15.19
C ILE A 872 13.37 -18.67 14.39
N GLY A 873 13.54 -17.51 15.05
CA GLY A 873 13.92 -16.27 14.40
C GLY A 873 15.22 -16.39 13.60
N ALA A 874 16.27 -16.98 14.19
CA ALA A 874 17.53 -17.25 13.50
C ALA A 874 17.36 -18.19 12.30
N ALA A 875 16.56 -19.25 12.44
CA ALA A 875 16.29 -20.21 11.37
C ALA A 875 15.57 -19.54 10.20
N PHE A 876 14.55 -18.72 10.46
CA PHE A 876 13.90 -17.92 9.41
C PHE A 876 14.85 -16.93 8.76
N GLY A 877 15.72 -16.27 9.54
CA GLY A 877 16.75 -15.38 9.01
C GLY A 877 17.73 -16.11 8.07
N TRP A 878 18.18 -17.31 8.46
CA TRP A 878 19.05 -18.13 7.62
C TRP A 878 18.34 -18.61 6.34
N LEU A 879 17.12 -19.12 6.48
CA LEU A 879 16.32 -19.64 5.36
C LEU A 879 16.02 -18.53 4.35
N LEU A 880 15.71 -17.33 4.82
CA LEU A 880 15.42 -16.18 3.97
C LEU A 880 16.63 -15.73 3.15
N ALA A 881 17.85 -15.88 3.68
CA ALA A 881 19.05 -15.43 2.99
C ALA A 881 19.32 -16.21 1.70
N TYR A 882 18.98 -17.50 1.64
CA TYR A 882 19.30 -18.33 0.47
C TYR A 882 18.58 -17.88 -0.83
N PRO A 883 17.24 -17.71 -0.86
CA PRO A 883 16.56 -17.22 -2.05
C PRO A 883 16.84 -15.74 -2.33
N THR A 884 17.21 -14.96 -1.31
CA THR A 884 17.28 -13.50 -1.45
C THR A 884 18.67 -12.92 -1.64
N ALA A 885 19.74 -13.59 -1.20
CA ALA A 885 21.11 -13.08 -1.31
C ALA A 885 21.60 -12.89 -2.76
N ARG A 886 20.92 -13.54 -3.73
CA ARG A 886 21.19 -13.39 -5.16
C ARG A 886 20.38 -12.29 -5.83
N LEU A 887 19.40 -11.73 -5.11
CA LEU A 887 18.54 -10.69 -5.63
C LEU A 887 19.24 -9.34 -5.49
N ARG A 888 18.93 -8.42 -6.41
CA ARG A 888 19.26 -7.01 -6.24
C ARG A 888 18.72 -6.52 -4.89
N MET A 889 19.48 -5.63 -4.27
CA MET A 889 19.18 -4.96 -3.01
C MET A 889 17.73 -4.48 -2.86
N ASP A 890 17.15 -3.91 -3.92
CA ASP A 890 15.78 -3.40 -3.91
C ASP A 890 14.74 -4.54 -3.81
N TYR A 891 15.00 -5.69 -4.44
CA TYR A 891 14.13 -6.86 -4.36
C TYR A 891 14.17 -7.50 -2.97
N PHE A 892 15.34 -7.56 -2.34
CA PHE A 892 15.44 -8.03 -0.96
C PHE A 892 14.62 -7.15 -0.01
N ALA A 893 14.70 -5.84 -0.18
CA ALA A 893 13.94 -4.86 0.59
C ALA A 893 12.42 -5.08 0.42
N ILE A 894 11.94 -5.30 -0.82
CA ILE A 894 10.51 -5.56 -1.10
C ILE A 894 10.05 -6.90 -0.49
N VAL A 895 10.81 -7.97 -0.69
CA VAL A 895 10.48 -9.32 -0.17
C VAL A 895 10.37 -9.31 1.36
N THR A 896 11.29 -8.62 2.05
CA THR A 896 11.26 -8.54 3.52
C THR A 896 10.01 -7.82 4.04
N ILE A 897 9.57 -6.72 3.40
CA ILE A 897 8.31 -6.05 3.78
C ILE A 897 7.12 -6.97 3.54
N SER A 898 7.09 -7.62 2.38
CA SER A 898 6.03 -8.57 2.02
C SER A 898 5.89 -9.68 3.04
N LEU A 899 6.99 -10.22 3.58
CA LEU A 899 6.95 -11.23 4.65
C LEU A 899 6.34 -10.71 5.96
N GLY A 900 6.66 -9.47 6.35
CA GLY A 900 6.03 -8.84 7.50
C GLY A 900 4.52 -8.69 7.32
N GLU A 901 4.08 -8.31 6.12
CA GLU A 901 2.67 -8.18 5.80
C GLU A 901 1.96 -9.55 5.71
N ILE A 902 2.61 -10.56 5.15
CA ILE A 902 2.14 -11.95 5.16
C ILE A 902 1.90 -12.40 6.61
N LEU A 903 2.89 -12.23 7.49
CA LEU A 903 2.80 -12.65 8.88
C LEU A 903 1.66 -11.93 9.62
N ARG A 904 1.50 -10.63 9.37
CA ARG A 904 0.41 -9.84 9.94
C ARG A 904 -0.97 -10.39 9.59
N VAL A 905 -1.21 -10.66 8.31
CA VAL A 905 -2.52 -11.16 7.85
C VAL A 905 -2.70 -12.62 8.25
N LEU A 906 -1.64 -13.43 8.29
CA LEU A 906 -1.70 -14.78 8.85
C LEU A 906 -2.15 -14.76 10.32
N LEU A 907 -1.63 -13.86 11.15
CA LEU A 907 -2.11 -13.71 12.54
C LEU A 907 -3.60 -13.31 12.60
N ALA A 908 -4.08 -12.54 11.62
CA ALA A 908 -5.49 -12.15 11.51
C ALA A 908 -6.38 -13.28 10.98
N GLY A 909 -5.86 -14.18 10.13
CA GLY A 909 -6.61 -15.22 9.41
C GLY A 909 -6.55 -16.61 10.04
N GLU A 910 -5.38 -17.03 10.53
CA GLU A 910 -5.10 -18.38 11.01
C GLU A 910 -5.41 -18.56 12.51
N PRO A 911 -6.34 -19.45 12.88
CA PRO A 911 -6.64 -19.73 14.29
C PRO A 911 -5.46 -20.31 15.07
N LEU A 912 -4.58 -21.11 14.45
CA LEU A 912 -3.39 -21.69 15.10
C LEU A 912 -2.39 -20.65 15.60
N LEU A 913 -2.45 -19.43 15.07
CA LEU A 913 -1.58 -18.33 15.50
C LEU A 913 -2.22 -17.48 16.61
N ARG A 914 -3.34 -17.90 17.18
CA ARG A 914 -4.09 -17.16 18.22
C ARG A 914 -4.08 -17.93 19.53
N ALA A 915 -4.01 -17.20 20.64
CA ALA A 915 -4.15 -17.74 21.99
C ALA A 915 -4.76 -16.68 22.91
N GLY A 916 -5.68 -17.05 23.80
CA GLY A 916 -6.33 -16.11 24.71
C GLY A 916 -7.84 -16.31 24.91
N SER A 917 -8.48 -15.36 25.59
CA SER A 917 -9.90 -15.43 25.96
C SER A 917 -10.82 -15.32 24.74
N TRP A 918 -11.94 -16.06 24.73
CA TRP A 918 -12.90 -16.18 23.61
C TRP A 918 -13.42 -14.84 23.05
N GLY A 919 -13.41 -13.75 23.83
CA GLY A 919 -13.78 -12.41 23.37
C GLY A 919 -12.71 -11.67 22.55
N SER A 920 -11.46 -12.15 22.55
CA SER A 920 -10.32 -11.56 21.84
C SER A 920 -10.02 -12.33 20.56
N SER A 921 -11.03 -12.55 19.71
CA SER A 921 -10.98 -13.41 18.51
C SER A 921 -9.92 -13.02 17.45
N ILE A 922 -9.15 -11.95 17.68
CA ILE A 922 -8.05 -11.46 16.84
C ILE A 922 -6.83 -11.15 17.71
N GLY A 923 -5.76 -11.97 17.63
CA GLY A 923 -4.47 -11.75 18.31
C GLY A 923 -4.12 -12.77 19.40
N ILE A 924 -3.10 -12.44 20.21
CA ILE A 924 -2.62 -13.27 21.33
C ILE A 924 -2.70 -12.48 22.64
N SER A 925 -3.25 -13.06 23.71
CA SER A 925 -3.41 -12.41 25.02
C SER A 925 -3.33 -13.39 26.19
N ARG A 926 -3.17 -12.89 27.43
CA ARG A 926 -3.17 -13.66 28.68
C ARG A 926 -2.09 -14.76 28.77
N TYR A 927 -0.93 -14.54 28.18
CA TYR A 927 0.24 -15.40 28.37
C TYR A 927 1.01 -15.07 29.65
N THR A 928 1.79 -16.03 30.13
CA THR A 928 2.58 -15.87 31.36
C THR A 928 3.71 -14.85 31.15
N LEU A 929 3.88 -13.96 32.13
CA LEU A 929 4.90 -12.92 32.10
C LEU A 929 6.15 -13.33 32.89
N PRO A 930 7.37 -13.02 32.41
CA PRO A 930 8.60 -13.47 33.05
C PRO A 930 8.76 -12.90 34.46
N GLY A 931 8.93 -13.78 35.45
CA GLY A 931 9.21 -13.39 36.83
C GLY A 931 8.07 -12.61 37.52
N GLN A 932 6.86 -12.58 36.95
CA GLN A 932 5.74 -11.80 37.51
C GLN A 932 5.31 -12.32 38.89
N THR A 933 5.24 -13.65 39.06
CA THR A 933 4.93 -14.29 40.35
C THR A 933 6.02 -14.03 41.38
N TRP A 934 7.29 -14.11 41.00
CA TRP A 934 8.42 -13.76 41.88
C TRP A 934 8.40 -12.28 42.28
N TRP A 935 8.06 -11.38 41.35
CA TRP A 935 8.03 -9.94 41.59
C TRP A 935 7.00 -9.53 42.65
N PHE A 936 5.76 -10.05 42.54
CA PHE A 936 4.65 -9.69 43.43
C PHE A 936 4.45 -10.64 44.63
N CYS A 937 4.73 -11.94 44.49
CA CYS A 937 4.48 -12.95 45.52
C CYS A 937 5.76 -13.53 46.17
N ALA A 938 6.96 -12.98 45.88
CA ALA A 938 8.25 -13.44 46.42
C ALA A 938 8.70 -14.88 46.05
N GLY A 939 7.98 -15.60 45.19
CA GLY A 939 8.36 -16.92 44.67
C GLY A 939 7.17 -17.87 44.53
N GLU A 940 6.66 -18.36 45.65
CA GLU A 940 5.44 -19.20 45.70
C GLU A 940 4.23 -18.33 46.03
N ALA A 941 3.18 -18.41 45.22
CA ALA A 941 1.96 -17.64 45.45
C ALA A 941 1.24 -18.18 46.71
N PRO A 942 0.92 -17.34 47.70
CA PRO A 942 0.13 -17.75 48.85
C PRO A 942 -1.27 -18.23 48.41
N MET A 943 -1.88 -19.13 49.18
CA MET A 943 -3.24 -19.61 48.90
C MET A 943 -4.26 -18.52 49.23
N LYS A 944 -5.30 -18.38 48.40
CA LYS A 944 -6.47 -17.55 48.71
C LYS A 944 -7.16 -18.07 49.96
N ALA A 945 -7.83 -17.18 50.69
CA ALA A 945 -8.73 -17.58 51.75
C ALA A 945 -9.81 -18.55 51.20
N PRO A 946 -10.23 -19.56 51.97
CA PRO A 946 -11.25 -20.52 51.53
C PRO A 946 -12.52 -19.79 51.06
N LEU A 947 -12.95 -20.05 49.83
CA LEU A 947 -14.23 -19.59 49.32
C LEU A 947 -15.28 -20.63 49.70
N ALA A 948 -16.43 -20.18 50.24
CA ALA A 948 -17.52 -21.07 50.62
C ALA A 948 -17.93 -21.93 49.41
N GLY A 949 -18.08 -23.23 49.64
CA GLY A 949 -18.65 -24.16 48.67
C GLY A 949 -20.08 -23.79 48.27
N PRO A 950 -20.71 -24.55 47.35
CA PRO A 950 -22.10 -24.34 46.91
C PRO A 950 -23.14 -24.31 48.05
N ASP A 951 -22.77 -24.84 49.22
CA ASP A 951 -23.45 -24.89 50.50
C ASP A 951 -23.34 -23.60 51.34
N GLY A 952 -22.48 -22.65 50.96
CA GLY A 952 -22.42 -21.30 51.54
C GLY A 952 -21.84 -21.22 52.95
N ILE A 953 -21.28 -22.32 53.48
CA ILE A 953 -20.71 -22.43 54.82
C ILE A 953 -19.19 -22.51 54.71
N LEU A 954 -18.47 -21.57 55.35
CA LEU A 954 -17.01 -21.53 55.36
C LEU A 954 -16.44 -22.64 56.26
N GLY A 955 -15.47 -23.43 55.78
CA GLY A 955 -14.71 -24.40 56.57
C GLY A 955 -15.07 -25.87 56.37
N THR A 956 -15.79 -26.24 55.31
CA THR A 956 -16.10 -27.64 54.96
C THR A 956 -15.05 -28.22 53.99
N ALA A 957 -15.04 -29.55 53.81
CA ALA A 957 -14.13 -30.22 52.88
C ALA A 957 -14.35 -29.84 51.39
N ASP A 958 -15.43 -29.09 51.12
CA ASP A 958 -15.83 -28.62 49.78
C ASP A 958 -15.33 -27.18 49.47
N ASP A 959 -14.57 -26.56 50.38
CA ASP A 959 -13.97 -25.23 50.19
C ASP A 959 -12.92 -25.23 49.05
N VAL A 960 -13.03 -24.26 48.13
CA VAL A 960 -12.13 -24.16 46.98
C VAL A 960 -10.85 -23.39 47.37
N ILE A 961 -9.78 -24.12 47.69
CA ILE A 961 -8.44 -23.54 47.93
C ILE A 961 -7.74 -23.34 46.58
N THR A 962 -7.54 -22.09 46.19
CA THR A 962 -6.82 -21.72 44.95
C THR A 962 -5.61 -20.85 45.27
N ALA A 963 -4.51 -21.01 44.52
CA ALA A 963 -3.37 -20.12 44.64
C ALA A 963 -3.77 -18.68 44.25
N MET A 964 -3.24 -17.68 44.95
CA MET A 964 -3.42 -16.28 44.56
C MET A 964 -2.80 -16.04 43.19
N SER A 965 -3.50 -15.28 42.33
CA SER A 965 -2.88 -14.82 41.09
C SER A 965 -1.82 -13.76 41.41
N ALA A 966 -0.83 -13.58 40.52
CA ALA A 966 0.18 -12.54 40.71
C ALA A 966 -0.42 -11.12 40.83
N ARG A 967 -1.62 -10.92 40.28
CA ARG A 967 -2.40 -9.69 40.43
C ARG A 967 -2.98 -9.56 41.84
N ASP A 968 -3.51 -10.66 42.39
CA ASP A 968 -4.02 -10.68 43.76
C ASP A 968 -2.90 -10.42 44.79
N CYS A 969 -1.66 -10.90 44.53
CA CYS A 969 -0.51 -10.59 45.39
C CYS A 969 -0.09 -9.12 45.33
N ALA A 970 -0.35 -8.42 44.22
CA ALA A 970 0.06 -7.02 44.06
C ALA A 970 -0.72 -6.09 45.01
N ASP A 971 -1.93 -6.49 45.42
CA ASP A 971 -2.82 -5.71 46.28
C ASP A 971 -2.66 -6.03 47.78
N VAL A 972 -1.85 -7.04 48.13
CA VAL A 972 -1.63 -7.47 49.52
C VAL A 972 -0.34 -6.88 50.07
N VAL A 973 -0.46 -6.18 51.20
CA VAL A 973 0.64 -5.50 51.90
C VAL A 973 1.30 -6.46 52.90
N GLY A 974 2.64 -6.44 53.01
CA GLY A 974 3.39 -7.21 53.99
C GLY A 974 3.83 -8.61 53.57
N ILE A 975 3.78 -8.94 52.27
CA ILE A 975 4.27 -10.22 51.73
C ILE A 975 5.81 -10.24 51.65
N GLY A 976 6.46 -9.07 51.69
CA GLY A 976 7.92 -8.94 51.62
C GLY A 976 8.46 -9.18 50.20
N SER A 977 7.62 -8.96 49.19
CA SER A 977 7.92 -9.17 47.78
C SER A 977 8.99 -8.22 47.25
N ALA A 978 9.61 -8.57 46.11
CA ALA A 978 10.61 -7.69 45.49
C ALA A 978 10.00 -6.34 45.08
N ALA A 979 8.75 -6.33 44.61
CA ALA A 979 8.00 -5.13 44.29
C ALA A 979 7.82 -4.21 45.50
N GLU A 980 7.47 -4.77 46.67
CA GLU A 980 7.28 -4.01 47.91
C GLU A 980 8.60 -3.38 48.39
N ARG A 981 9.68 -4.17 48.46
CA ARG A 981 11.01 -3.66 48.88
C ARG A 981 11.53 -2.52 48.01
N ILE A 982 11.31 -2.61 46.71
CA ILE A 982 11.72 -1.57 45.76
C ILE A 982 10.80 -0.36 45.85
N GLY A 983 9.50 -0.58 46.06
CA GLY A 983 8.52 0.48 46.32
C GLY A 983 8.89 1.29 47.55
N ASP A 984 9.29 0.62 48.63
CA ASP A 984 9.77 1.26 49.86
C ASP A 984 11.10 2.01 49.64
N LEU A 985 12.06 1.40 48.92
CA LEU A 985 13.34 2.03 48.60
C LEU A 985 13.17 3.33 47.80
N MET A 986 12.22 3.34 46.87
CA MET A 986 11.93 4.49 46.01
C MET A 986 10.86 5.43 46.59
N ASN A 987 10.34 5.14 47.79
CA ASN A 987 9.29 5.90 48.47
C ASN A 987 8.03 6.09 47.60
N LEU A 988 7.54 5.02 46.98
CA LEU A 988 6.40 5.04 46.05
C LEU A 988 5.02 4.98 46.73
N GLY A 989 4.97 4.60 48.01
CA GLY A 989 3.72 4.42 48.77
C GLY A 989 2.90 3.18 48.39
N GLN A 990 3.36 2.40 47.42
CA GLN A 990 2.75 1.15 46.94
C GLN A 990 3.83 0.27 46.27
N PRO A 991 3.58 -1.04 46.03
CA PRO A 991 4.55 -1.92 45.37
C PRO A 991 4.96 -1.42 43.98
N ALA A 992 6.24 -1.58 43.64
CA ALA A 992 6.80 -1.11 42.38
C ALA A 992 6.16 -1.79 41.15
N PRO A 993 5.91 -1.05 40.06
CA PRO A 993 5.21 -1.58 38.89
C PRO A 993 6.04 -2.66 38.18
N TYR A 994 5.37 -3.70 37.66
CA TYR A 994 6.03 -4.78 36.91
C TYR A 994 6.86 -4.27 35.71
N MET A 995 6.44 -3.17 35.08
CA MET A 995 7.20 -2.53 34.00
C MET A 995 8.64 -2.18 34.41
N MET A 996 8.91 -1.94 35.69
CA MET A 996 10.26 -1.69 36.20
C MET A 996 11.15 -2.94 36.11
N LEU A 997 10.64 -4.11 36.49
CA LEU A 997 11.36 -5.37 36.30
C LEU A 997 11.66 -5.62 34.82
N LEU A 998 10.65 -5.42 33.96
CA LEU A 998 10.82 -5.56 32.52
C LEU A 998 11.83 -4.56 31.95
N ALA A 999 11.88 -3.33 32.49
CA ALA A 999 12.87 -2.32 32.13
C ALA A 999 14.28 -2.76 32.49
N ILE A 1000 14.47 -3.33 33.69
CA ILE A 1000 15.77 -3.87 34.13
C ILE A 1000 16.20 -5.01 33.19
N ILE A 1001 15.31 -5.96 32.90
CA ILE A 1001 15.58 -7.06 31.96
C ILE A 1001 15.96 -6.50 30.58
N GLY A 1002 15.20 -5.53 30.07
CA GLY A 1002 15.44 -4.89 28.78
C GLY A 1002 16.79 -4.20 28.70
N VAL A 1003 17.14 -3.37 29.70
CA VAL A 1003 18.41 -2.61 29.72
C VAL A 1003 19.61 -3.55 29.88
N VAL A 1004 19.53 -4.55 30.76
CA VAL A 1004 20.60 -5.55 30.92
C VAL A 1004 20.81 -6.32 29.62
N SER A 1005 19.73 -6.73 28.98
CA SER A 1005 19.80 -7.44 27.70
C SER A 1005 20.37 -6.56 26.58
N LEU A 1006 20.01 -5.27 26.55
CA LEU A 1006 20.55 -4.29 25.60
C LEU A 1006 22.07 -4.15 25.75
N ILE A 1007 22.55 -3.99 26.99
CA ILE A 1007 23.99 -3.86 27.29
C ILE A 1007 24.72 -5.15 26.90
N ALA A 1008 24.17 -6.32 27.25
CA ALA A 1008 24.75 -7.61 26.92
C ALA A 1008 24.86 -7.82 25.40
N ILE A 1009 23.79 -7.53 24.65
CA ILE A 1009 23.77 -7.67 23.19
C ILE A 1009 24.69 -6.64 22.52
N TRP A 1010 24.71 -5.40 22.99
CA TRP A 1010 25.66 -4.39 22.50
C TRP A 1010 27.11 -4.88 22.69
N TRP A 1011 27.46 -5.33 23.90
CA TRP A 1011 28.79 -5.85 24.19
C TRP A 1011 29.16 -7.05 23.30
N LEU A 1012 28.23 -8.00 23.13
CA LEU A 1012 28.40 -9.15 22.25
C LEU A 1012 28.63 -8.74 20.79
N LEU A 1013 27.83 -7.80 20.27
CA LEU A 1013 27.95 -7.32 18.90
C LEU A 1013 29.28 -6.61 18.66
N GLU A 1014 29.77 -5.83 19.63
CA GLU A 1014 31.07 -5.15 19.49
C GLU A 1014 32.22 -6.16 19.38
N ILE A 1015 32.16 -7.25 20.16
CA ILE A 1015 33.12 -8.37 20.08
C ILE A 1015 33.04 -9.07 18.71
N ILE A 1016 31.82 -9.41 18.26
CA ILE A 1016 31.60 -10.11 17.00
C ILE A 1016 32.05 -9.24 15.80
N LEU A 1017 31.75 -7.95 15.81
CA LEU A 1017 32.08 -7.03 14.71
C LEU A 1017 33.57 -6.65 14.67
N ALA A 1018 34.28 -6.72 15.79
CA ALA A 1018 35.73 -6.57 15.84
C ALA A 1018 36.48 -7.82 15.35
N SER A 1019 35.82 -8.98 15.33
CA SER A 1019 36.39 -10.25 14.88
C SER A 1019 36.67 -10.27 13.36
N PRO A 1020 37.43 -11.28 12.85
CA PRO A 1020 37.63 -11.46 11.42
C PRO A 1020 36.33 -11.54 10.62
N TRP A 1021 35.28 -12.17 11.18
CA TRP A 1021 33.97 -12.28 10.54
C TRP A 1021 33.35 -10.89 10.28
N GLY A 1022 33.41 -9.99 11.28
CA GLY A 1022 32.91 -8.62 11.12
C GLY A 1022 33.66 -7.81 10.05
N ARG A 1023 34.98 -8.06 9.88
CA ARG A 1023 35.76 -7.42 8.81
C ARG A 1023 35.36 -7.91 7.42
N ILE A 1024 35.10 -9.21 7.28
CA ILE A 1024 34.60 -9.79 6.01
C ILE A 1024 33.25 -9.18 5.64
N LEU A 1025 32.33 -9.01 6.61
CA LEU A 1025 31.04 -8.39 6.36
C LEU A 1025 31.16 -6.94 5.86
N ARG A 1026 32.10 -6.17 6.42
CA ARG A 1026 32.38 -4.79 5.95
C ARG A 1026 32.95 -4.78 4.53
N ALA A 1027 33.84 -5.72 4.21
CA ALA A 1027 34.36 -5.88 2.85
C ALA A 1027 33.24 -6.21 1.85
N ILE A 1028 32.33 -7.13 2.20
CA ILE A 1028 31.15 -7.47 1.38
C ILE A 1028 30.25 -6.24 1.14
N ARG A 1029 30.07 -5.39 2.17
CA ARG A 1029 29.27 -4.16 2.04
C ARG A 1029 29.91 -3.13 1.11
N GLU A 1030 31.24 -2.99 1.15
CA GLU A 1030 31.96 -2.04 0.32
C GLU A 1030 32.00 -2.48 -1.14
N ASP A 1031 32.37 -3.74 -1.39
CA ASP A 1031 32.38 -4.33 -2.72
C ASP A 1031 32.24 -5.86 -2.64
N GLU A 1032 31.04 -6.33 -3.01
CA GLU A 1032 30.69 -7.75 -3.00
C GLU A 1032 31.55 -8.56 -3.98
N GLU A 1033 31.80 -8.04 -5.18
CA GLU A 1033 32.55 -8.74 -6.22
C GLU A 1033 34.01 -8.90 -5.82
N VAL A 1034 34.62 -7.86 -5.23
CA VAL A 1034 35.99 -7.92 -4.71
C VAL A 1034 36.09 -8.95 -3.58
N ALA A 1035 35.15 -8.96 -2.63
CA ALA A 1035 35.14 -9.96 -1.56
C ALA A 1035 35.03 -11.40 -2.10
N GLN A 1036 34.25 -11.60 -3.17
CA GLN A 1036 34.13 -12.89 -3.85
C GLN A 1036 35.44 -13.33 -4.51
N HIS A 1037 36.14 -12.40 -5.17
CA HIS A 1037 37.45 -12.67 -5.79
C HIS A 1037 38.53 -13.04 -4.77
N HIS A 1038 38.42 -12.57 -3.53
CA HIS A 1038 39.28 -12.99 -2.42
C HIS A 1038 38.92 -14.37 -1.83
N GLY A 1039 37.94 -15.07 -2.39
CA GLY A 1039 37.56 -16.44 -2.02
C GLY A 1039 36.61 -16.52 -0.83
N HIS A 1040 36.01 -15.41 -0.40
CA HIS A 1040 35.00 -15.42 0.65
C HIS A 1040 33.63 -15.81 0.09
N ASP A 1041 32.94 -16.73 0.78
CA ASP A 1041 31.58 -17.11 0.41
C ASP A 1041 30.57 -16.08 0.93
N ILE A 1042 30.16 -15.19 0.04
CA ILE A 1042 29.24 -14.10 0.36
C ILE A 1042 27.91 -14.63 0.90
N LEU A 1043 27.39 -15.73 0.35
CA LEU A 1043 26.04 -16.21 0.65
C LEU A 1043 25.94 -16.71 2.10
N THR A 1044 26.92 -17.49 2.55
CA THR A 1044 26.95 -17.98 3.94
C THR A 1044 27.20 -16.86 4.94
N HIS A 1045 28.06 -15.89 4.60
CA HIS A 1045 28.30 -14.71 5.45
C HIS A 1045 27.06 -13.81 5.57
N LYS A 1046 26.36 -13.53 4.46
CA LYS A 1046 25.08 -12.81 4.47
C LYS A 1046 24.00 -13.59 5.24
N ALA A 1047 23.92 -14.92 5.07
CA ALA A 1047 22.99 -15.76 5.79
C ALA A 1047 23.23 -15.78 7.30
N ALA A 1048 24.48 -15.91 7.73
CA ALA A 1048 24.85 -15.84 9.13
C ALA A 1048 24.53 -14.47 9.75
N SER A 1049 24.78 -13.38 9.04
CA SER A 1049 24.43 -12.03 9.47
C SER A 1049 22.92 -11.86 9.60
N LEU A 1050 22.15 -12.33 8.61
CA LEU A 1050 20.70 -12.26 8.62
C LEU A 1050 20.12 -13.06 9.79
N ALA A 1051 20.61 -14.29 10.02
CA ALA A 1051 20.23 -15.14 11.14
C ALA A 1051 20.53 -14.52 12.51
N LEU A 1052 21.73 -13.97 12.72
CA LEU A 1052 22.10 -13.32 13.98
C LEU A 1052 21.23 -12.09 14.25
N GLY A 1053 21.01 -11.24 13.25
CA GLY A 1053 20.13 -10.08 13.42
C GLY A 1053 18.67 -10.49 13.62
N ALA A 1054 18.20 -11.55 12.95
CA ALA A 1054 16.86 -12.09 13.14
C ALA A 1054 16.64 -12.65 14.56
N ALA A 1055 17.65 -13.32 15.14
CA ALA A 1055 17.65 -13.73 16.54
C ALA A 1055 17.48 -12.54 17.50
N ILE A 1056 18.24 -11.45 17.29
CA ILE A 1056 18.15 -10.23 18.11
C ILE A 1056 16.77 -9.58 17.96
N ALA A 1057 16.24 -9.52 16.74
CA ALA A 1057 14.90 -9.00 16.48
C ALA A 1057 13.80 -9.85 17.13
N ALA A 1058 13.88 -11.18 17.04
CA ALA A 1058 12.94 -12.09 17.70
C ALA A 1058 12.96 -11.93 19.23
N PHE A 1059 14.15 -11.74 19.81
CA PHE A 1059 14.28 -11.42 21.23
C PHE A 1059 13.64 -10.07 21.60
N ALA A 1060 13.82 -9.03 20.76
CA ALA A 1060 13.11 -7.76 20.93
C ALA A 1060 11.59 -7.93 20.84
N GLY A 1061 11.10 -8.85 20.00
CA GLY A 1061 9.70 -9.24 19.90
C GLY A 1061 9.15 -9.90 21.15
N ALA A 1062 9.94 -10.76 21.81
CA ALA A 1062 9.57 -11.35 23.10
C ALA A 1062 9.39 -10.28 24.18
N LEU A 1063 10.34 -9.34 24.29
CA LEU A 1063 10.23 -8.19 25.21
C LEU A 1063 9.01 -7.33 24.89
N TRP A 1064 8.71 -7.13 23.62
CA TRP A 1064 7.55 -6.34 23.20
C TRP A 1064 6.22 -7.01 23.49
N ALA A 1065 6.13 -8.34 23.33
CA ALA A 1065 4.97 -9.11 23.78
C ALA A 1065 4.75 -8.88 25.29
N TRP A 1066 5.76 -9.12 26.13
CA TRP A 1066 5.63 -8.92 27.58
C TRP A 1066 5.23 -7.49 27.97
N LYS A 1067 5.70 -6.49 27.24
CA LYS A 1067 5.29 -5.09 27.42
C LYS A 1067 3.81 -4.90 27.11
N LEU A 1068 3.31 -5.48 26.02
CA LEU A 1068 1.94 -5.28 25.56
C LEU A 1068 0.93 -6.12 26.36
N THR A 1069 1.33 -7.22 26.98
CA THR A 1069 0.47 -8.20 27.72
C THR A 1069 -0.64 -8.87 26.88
N GLY A 1070 -0.80 -8.40 25.65
CA GLY A 1070 -1.60 -8.96 24.57
C GLY A 1070 -1.39 -8.11 23.33
N PHE A 1071 -1.38 -8.71 22.14
CA PHE A 1071 -1.16 -7.97 20.89
C PHE A 1071 -2.04 -8.47 19.75
N GLN A 1072 -2.50 -7.51 18.95
CA GLN A 1072 -3.26 -7.69 17.72
C GLN A 1072 -2.37 -7.55 16.47
N PRO A 1073 -2.80 -8.04 15.29
CA PRO A 1073 -2.09 -7.89 14.02
C PRO A 1073 -1.64 -6.46 13.71
N ASN A 1074 -2.40 -5.44 14.10
CA ASN A 1074 -2.09 -4.05 13.78
C ASN A 1074 -0.76 -3.56 14.37
N HIS A 1075 -0.25 -4.16 15.45
CA HIS A 1075 1.07 -3.81 16.00
C HIS A 1075 2.23 -4.29 15.10
N MET A 1076 1.98 -5.28 14.25
CA MET A 1076 2.96 -5.88 13.35
C MET A 1076 2.96 -5.24 11.95
N MET A 1077 2.18 -4.17 11.75
CA MET A 1077 2.15 -3.43 10.48
C MET A 1077 3.55 -2.85 10.17
N PRO A 1078 4.23 -3.28 9.08
CA PRO A 1078 5.56 -2.77 8.74
C PRO A 1078 5.61 -1.25 8.60
N ALA A 1079 4.49 -0.67 8.15
CA ALA A 1079 4.30 0.76 7.97
C ALA A 1079 4.46 1.61 9.24
N ARG A 1080 4.10 1.06 10.41
CA ARG A 1080 4.12 1.80 11.68
C ARG A 1080 5.39 1.51 12.48
N SER A 1081 5.81 0.25 12.54
CA SER A 1081 6.88 -0.18 13.44
C SER A 1081 8.26 -0.17 12.80
N THR A 1082 8.46 -0.84 11.65
CA THR A 1082 9.79 -0.94 11.02
C THR A 1082 10.35 0.43 10.65
N PHE A 1083 9.51 1.36 10.22
CA PHE A 1083 9.98 2.67 9.77
C PHE A 1083 10.43 3.60 10.89
N LEU A 1084 9.83 3.52 12.08
CA LEU A 1084 10.34 4.23 13.25
C LEU A 1084 11.72 3.66 13.67
N VAL A 1085 11.92 2.36 13.54
CA VAL A 1085 13.25 1.74 13.75
C VAL A 1085 14.25 2.18 12.68
N TRP A 1086 13.84 2.32 11.43
CA TRP A 1086 14.67 2.91 10.38
C TRP A 1086 15.04 4.37 10.68
N ALA A 1087 14.09 5.17 11.18
CA ALA A 1087 14.39 6.54 11.60
C ALA A 1087 15.43 6.54 12.73
N ALA A 1088 15.29 5.67 13.72
CA ALA A 1088 16.28 5.48 14.78
C ALA A 1088 17.65 5.06 14.23
N PHE A 1089 17.68 4.13 13.27
CA PHE A 1089 18.89 3.67 12.60
C PHE A 1089 19.60 4.80 11.83
N ILE A 1090 18.87 5.62 11.08
CA ILE A 1090 19.45 6.73 10.31
C ILE A 1090 20.00 7.81 11.24
N VAL A 1091 19.21 8.20 12.27
CA VAL A 1091 19.63 9.19 13.27
C VAL A 1091 20.86 8.68 14.02
N GLY A 1092 20.93 7.38 14.31
CA GLY A 1092 22.10 6.73 14.91
C GLY A 1092 23.31 6.62 13.99
N GLY A 1093 23.09 6.53 12.68
CA GLY A 1093 24.12 6.41 11.65
C GLY A 1093 24.55 4.97 11.37
N ALA A 1094 24.65 4.60 10.09
CA ALA A 1094 24.94 3.25 9.66
C ALA A 1094 26.28 2.70 10.19
N ALA A 1095 26.30 1.42 10.56
CA ALA A 1095 27.43 0.69 11.14
C ALA A 1095 27.94 1.24 12.49
N ASN A 1096 27.12 1.97 13.25
CA ASN A 1096 27.50 2.54 14.54
C ASN A 1096 26.55 2.14 15.68
N ASN A 1097 26.94 1.14 16.49
CA ASN A 1097 26.13 0.65 17.60
C ASN A 1097 25.86 1.74 18.67
N LYS A 1098 26.85 2.57 19.02
CA LYS A 1098 26.65 3.69 19.97
C LYS A 1098 25.57 4.65 19.48
N GLY A 1099 25.63 4.94 18.19
CA GLY A 1099 24.66 5.78 17.51
C GLY A 1099 23.25 5.19 17.55
N MET A 1100 23.10 3.87 17.34
CA MET A 1100 21.79 3.20 17.39
C MET A 1100 21.06 3.42 18.71
N VAL A 1101 21.77 3.38 19.85
CA VAL A 1101 21.18 3.63 21.17
C VAL A 1101 20.66 5.06 21.28
N ILE A 1102 21.46 6.05 20.85
CA ILE A 1102 21.04 7.46 20.84
C ILE A 1102 19.85 7.67 19.90
N GLY A 1103 19.90 7.10 18.69
CA GLY A 1103 18.83 7.19 17.71
C GLY A 1103 17.53 6.59 18.23
N ALA A 1104 17.57 5.38 18.80
CA ALA A 1104 16.42 4.74 19.42
C ALA A 1104 15.86 5.58 20.58
N PHE A 1105 16.73 6.15 21.42
CA PHE A 1105 16.31 7.03 22.51
C PHE A 1105 15.58 8.26 22.00
N ILE A 1106 16.13 8.97 21.02
CA ILE A 1106 15.49 10.15 20.44
C ILE A 1106 14.09 9.80 19.90
N ILE A 1107 13.97 8.70 19.14
CA ILE A 1107 12.68 8.32 18.54
C ILE A 1107 11.66 7.92 19.61
N VAL A 1108 12.02 7.05 20.57
CA VAL A 1108 11.11 6.59 21.62
C VAL A 1108 10.66 7.73 22.53
N LEU A 1109 11.59 8.63 22.87
CA LEU A 1109 11.29 9.79 23.69
C LEU A 1109 10.36 10.77 22.95
N MET A 1110 10.59 10.99 21.67
CA MET A 1110 9.76 11.85 20.83
C MET A 1110 8.33 11.30 20.71
N GLU A 1111 8.19 9.99 20.47
CA GLU A 1111 6.90 9.30 20.43
C GLU A 1111 6.15 9.45 21.76
N PHE A 1112 6.86 9.31 22.90
CA PHE A 1112 6.26 9.54 24.21
C PHE A 1112 5.76 10.97 24.37
N VAL A 1113 6.58 11.98 24.04
CA VAL A 1113 6.21 13.40 24.17
C VAL A 1113 4.97 13.72 23.34
N PHE A 1114 4.88 13.23 22.11
CA PHE A 1114 3.69 13.44 21.27
C PHE A 1114 2.44 12.77 21.85
N ASN A 1115 2.56 11.54 22.37
CA ASN A 1115 1.43 10.87 23.02
C ASN A 1115 0.95 11.64 24.27
N VAL A 1116 1.87 12.23 25.03
CA VAL A 1116 1.52 13.09 26.18
C VAL A 1116 0.88 14.40 25.72
N LEU A 1117 1.37 15.02 24.65
CA LEU A 1117 0.75 16.23 24.10
C LEU A 1117 -0.70 15.98 23.66
N VAL A 1118 -0.95 14.87 22.97
CA VAL A 1118 -2.31 14.46 22.56
C VAL A 1118 -3.17 14.18 23.78
N ALA A 1119 -2.66 13.46 24.78
CA ALA A 1119 -3.42 13.23 26.02
C ALA A 1119 -3.71 14.54 26.78
N GLY A 1120 -2.76 15.48 26.77
CA GLY A 1120 -2.88 16.80 27.37
C GLY A 1120 -4.04 17.64 26.81
N GLN A 1121 -4.56 17.32 25.63
CA GLN A 1121 -5.76 17.97 25.08
C GLN A 1121 -7.05 17.54 25.81
N GLY A 1122 -7.05 16.42 26.52
CA GLY A 1122 -8.26 15.84 27.13
C GLY A 1122 -8.77 16.54 28.39
N SER A 1123 -7.90 17.21 29.16
CA SER A 1123 -8.29 18.01 30.32
C SER A 1123 -7.22 19.03 30.72
N SER A 1124 -7.65 20.11 31.37
CA SER A 1124 -6.75 21.19 31.85
C SER A 1124 -5.75 20.75 32.91
N ASP A 1125 -6.05 19.66 33.62
CA ASP A 1125 -5.25 19.14 34.73
C ASP A 1125 -4.11 18.23 34.25
N LEU A 1126 -4.07 17.89 32.96
CA LEU A 1126 -3.05 17.02 32.39
C LEU A 1126 -1.77 17.79 32.04
N PRO A 1127 -0.59 17.16 32.16
CA PRO A 1127 0.67 17.81 31.85
C PRO A 1127 0.74 18.23 30.37
N LEU A 1128 1.41 19.35 30.12
CA LEU A 1128 1.56 19.96 28.79
C LEU A 1128 0.26 20.46 28.14
N HIS A 1129 -0.89 20.52 28.83
CA HIS A 1129 -2.15 21.05 28.29
C HIS A 1129 -1.97 22.42 27.60
N VAL A 1130 -1.41 23.41 28.32
CA VAL A 1130 -1.13 24.76 27.77
C VAL A 1130 -0.20 24.72 26.55
N THR A 1131 0.72 23.75 26.50
CA THR A 1131 1.63 23.59 25.36
C THR A 1131 0.90 22.97 24.17
N ALA A 1132 0.06 21.96 24.41
CA ALA A 1132 -0.78 21.34 23.40
C ALA A 1132 -1.76 22.36 22.81
N GLU A 1133 -2.47 23.11 23.65
CA GLU A 1133 -3.38 24.21 23.24
C GLU A 1133 -2.64 25.26 22.39
N ARG A 1134 -1.43 25.65 22.79
CA ARG A 1134 -0.63 26.62 22.01
C ARG A 1134 -0.18 26.05 20.67
N ILE A 1135 0.18 24.77 20.62
CA ILE A 1135 0.51 24.08 19.36
C ILE A 1135 -0.72 24.01 18.46
N ASP A 1136 -1.88 23.64 19.01
CA ASP A 1136 -3.14 23.56 18.27
C ASP A 1136 -3.53 24.92 17.70
N SER A 1137 -3.43 26.00 18.48
CA SER A 1137 -3.68 27.37 17.98
C SER A 1137 -2.76 27.78 16.81
N LEU A 1138 -1.51 27.32 16.79
CA LEU A 1138 -0.57 27.59 15.70
C LEU A 1138 -0.93 26.78 14.44
N PHE A 1139 -1.37 25.53 14.59
CA PHE A 1139 -1.83 24.71 13.49
C PHE A 1139 -3.18 25.19 12.94
N GLU A 1140 -4.09 25.62 13.81
CA GLU A 1140 -5.35 26.24 13.45
C GLU A 1140 -5.11 27.52 12.65
N TRP A 1141 -4.21 28.39 13.10
CA TRP A 1141 -3.81 29.60 12.37
C TRP A 1141 -3.26 29.29 10.98
N LEU A 1142 -2.46 28.21 10.85
CA LEU A 1142 -1.89 27.78 9.57
C LEU A 1142 -2.99 27.44 8.53
N VAL A 1143 -4.18 27.06 9.00
CA VAL A 1143 -5.28 26.59 8.18
C VAL A 1143 -6.36 27.67 8.00
N ARG A 1144 -6.72 28.40 9.06
CA ARG A 1144 -7.75 29.46 9.02
C ARG A 1144 -7.27 30.69 8.26
N ASP A 1145 -6.09 31.22 8.60
CA ASP A 1145 -5.59 32.48 8.03
C ASP A 1145 -4.59 32.24 6.90
N SER A 1146 -5.00 31.47 5.89
CA SER A 1146 -4.12 31.08 4.78
C SER A 1146 -3.41 32.27 4.10
N TRP A 1147 -4.06 33.44 3.99
CA TRP A 1147 -3.45 34.66 3.46
C TRP A 1147 -2.34 35.23 4.35
N ALA A 1148 -2.51 35.22 5.67
CA ALA A 1148 -1.45 35.65 6.60
C ALA A 1148 -0.24 34.71 6.53
N VAL A 1149 -0.49 33.41 6.38
CA VAL A 1149 0.56 32.40 6.16
C VAL A 1149 1.33 32.67 4.87
N VAL A 1150 0.64 33.03 3.77
CA VAL A 1150 1.27 33.42 2.50
C VAL A 1150 2.25 34.57 2.70
N GLU A 1151 1.87 35.60 3.45
CA GLU A 1151 2.75 36.74 3.74
C GLU A 1151 4.03 36.30 4.45
N VAL A 1152 3.93 35.43 5.46
CA VAL A 1152 5.09 34.89 6.16
C VAL A 1152 6.01 34.12 5.21
N PHE A 1153 5.47 33.28 4.33
CA PHE A 1153 6.29 32.54 3.36
C PHE A 1153 6.90 33.43 2.28
N ILE A 1154 6.22 34.51 1.88
CA ILE A 1154 6.80 35.53 1.01
C ILE A 1154 7.98 36.23 1.71
N ILE A 1155 7.84 36.57 3.00
CA ILE A 1155 8.95 37.12 3.80
C ILE A 1155 10.12 36.13 3.85
N ILE A 1156 9.86 34.85 4.10
CA ILE A 1156 10.89 33.79 4.06
C ILE A 1156 11.54 33.72 2.67
N ALA A 1157 10.77 33.83 1.59
CA ALA A 1157 11.29 33.85 0.22
C ALA A 1157 12.21 35.06 -0.02
N ILE A 1158 11.81 36.23 0.45
CA ILE A 1158 12.58 37.48 0.38
C ILE A 1158 13.88 37.32 1.19
N VAL A 1159 13.82 36.80 2.42
CA VAL A 1159 15.01 36.48 3.22
C VAL A 1159 15.94 35.53 2.47
N GLY A 1160 15.40 34.45 1.90
CA GLY A 1160 16.16 33.52 1.08
C GLY A 1160 16.83 34.16 -0.15
N LEU A 1161 16.14 35.10 -0.80
CA LEU A 1161 16.68 35.90 -1.90
C LEU A 1161 17.80 36.85 -1.43
N LEU A 1162 17.61 37.52 -0.30
CA LEU A 1162 18.56 38.46 0.29
C LEU A 1162 19.86 37.79 0.72
N PHE A 1163 19.80 36.55 1.23
CA PHE A 1163 20.98 35.79 1.68
C PHE A 1163 21.51 34.77 0.65
N ASP A 1164 20.92 34.68 -0.55
CA ASP A 1164 21.20 33.65 -1.58
C ASP A 1164 21.23 32.22 -1.02
N TRP A 1165 20.41 32.00 0.01
CA TRP A 1165 20.17 30.67 0.54
C TRP A 1165 19.11 30.00 -0.32
N LYS A 1166 19.61 29.26 -1.32
CA LYS A 1166 18.82 28.55 -2.32
C LYS A 1166 17.67 27.76 -1.69
N GLY A 1167 17.92 27.06 -0.58
CA GLY A 1167 16.93 26.30 0.19
C GLY A 1167 15.81 27.16 0.77
N ILE A 1168 16.15 28.21 1.55
CA ILE A 1168 15.15 29.11 2.13
C ILE A 1168 14.33 29.82 1.05
N LYS A 1169 14.98 30.25 -0.03
CA LYS A 1169 14.29 30.87 -1.17
C LYS A 1169 13.25 29.93 -1.76
N THR A 1170 13.64 28.68 -2.03
CA THR A 1170 12.72 27.70 -2.61
C THR A 1170 11.60 27.36 -1.64
N THR A 1171 11.89 27.16 -0.35
CA THR A 1171 10.87 26.86 0.65
C THR A 1171 9.87 28.02 0.81
N GLY A 1172 10.36 29.26 0.83
CA GLY A 1172 9.52 30.45 0.88
C GLY A 1172 8.59 30.56 -0.34
N LEU A 1173 9.13 30.48 -1.56
CA LEU A 1173 8.33 30.57 -2.78
C LEU A 1173 7.33 29.42 -2.91
N SER A 1174 7.75 28.21 -2.55
CA SER A 1174 6.90 27.04 -2.57
C SER A 1174 5.78 27.12 -1.54
N GLY A 1175 6.08 27.53 -0.30
CA GLY A 1175 5.08 27.71 0.74
C GLY A 1175 4.07 28.79 0.37
N ALA A 1176 4.55 29.93 -0.14
CA ALA A 1176 3.68 31.00 -0.61
C ALA A 1176 2.74 30.52 -1.72
N ALA A 1177 3.25 29.76 -2.70
CA ALA A 1177 2.42 29.20 -3.77
C ALA A 1177 1.37 28.21 -3.26
N VAL A 1178 1.75 27.30 -2.35
CA VAL A 1178 0.83 26.31 -1.76
C VAL A 1178 -0.28 27.01 -0.98
N PHE A 1179 0.06 27.92 -0.06
CA PHE A 1179 -0.95 28.60 0.75
C PHE A 1179 -1.79 29.61 -0.03
N THR A 1180 -1.26 30.19 -1.12
CA THR A 1180 -2.06 31.03 -2.04
C THR A 1180 -3.09 30.17 -2.74
N PHE A 1181 -2.70 28.99 -3.21
CA PHE A 1181 -3.64 28.05 -3.81
C PHE A 1181 -4.71 27.61 -2.80
N THR A 1182 -4.29 27.25 -1.58
CA THR A 1182 -5.22 26.89 -0.50
C THR A 1182 -6.21 28.02 -0.21
N ALA A 1183 -5.74 29.26 -0.08
CA ALA A 1183 -6.61 30.41 0.20
C ALA A 1183 -7.61 30.71 -0.92
N LEU A 1184 -7.28 30.37 -2.17
CA LEU A 1184 -8.16 30.57 -3.33
C LEU A 1184 -9.17 29.44 -3.53
N VAL A 1185 -8.83 28.21 -3.12
CA VAL A 1185 -9.63 27.01 -3.42
C VAL A 1185 -10.41 26.49 -2.22
N MET A 1186 -9.90 26.68 -1.00
CA MET A 1186 -10.56 26.23 0.23
C MET A 1186 -11.30 27.40 0.89
N GLY A 1187 -12.61 27.51 0.60
CA GLY A 1187 -13.51 28.45 1.27
C GLY A 1187 -13.86 28.04 2.71
N GLU A 1188 -14.70 28.83 3.39
CA GLU A 1188 -15.01 28.67 4.81
C GLU A 1188 -15.70 27.32 5.10
N ARG A 1189 -16.62 26.91 4.23
CA ARG A 1189 -17.32 25.61 4.33
C ARG A 1189 -16.35 24.41 4.37
N SER A 1190 -15.26 24.47 3.60
CA SER A 1190 -14.24 23.42 3.59
C SER A 1190 -13.49 23.37 4.92
N ILE A 1191 -13.26 24.53 5.54
CA ILE A 1191 -12.62 24.64 6.86
C ILE A 1191 -13.54 24.06 7.94
N GLU A 1192 -14.81 24.46 7.98
CA GLU A 1192 -15.80 23.97 8.95
C GLU A 1192 -15.99 22.45 8.89
N LYS A 1193 -16.19 21.88 7.70
CA LYS A 1193 -16.37 20.42 7.53
C LYS A 1193 -15.14 19.61 7.93
N THR A 1194 -13.98 20.25 8.00
CA THR A 1194 -12.73 19.58 8.33
C THR A 1194 -12.50 19.51 9.86
N PHE A 1195 -12.95 20.51 10.63
CA PHE A 1195 -12.79 20.56 12.08
C PHE A 1195 -14.07 20.11 12.80
N ILE A 1196 -14.34 18.81 12.80
CA ILE A 1196 -15.51 18.22 13.47
C ILE A 1196 -15.19 18.05 14.97
N GLY A 1197 -15.60 19.00 15.83
CA GLY A 1197 -15.57 18.78 17.28
C GLY A 1197 -15.39 19.97 18.23
N GLY A 1198 -15.28 21.21 17.75
CA GLY A 1198 -15.29 22.40 18.61
C GLY A 1198 -16.34 23.37 18.11
N ASP A 1199 -17.16 23.92 19.01
CA ASP A 1199 -17.99 25.09 18.68
C ASP A 1199 -17.07 26.15 18.07
N ILE A 1200 -17.31 26.43 16.79
CA ILE A 1200 -16.62 27.48 16.08
C ILE A 1200 -17.27 28.78 16.55
N VAL A 1201 -16.80 29.30 17.69
CA VAL A 1201 -17.09 30.69 18.06
C VAL A 1201 -16.34 31.55 17.05
N THR A 1202 -17.06 31.98 16.02
CA THR A 1202 -16.68 33.12 15.19
C THR A 1202 -16.51 34.32 16.13
N ASN A 1203 -15.37 34.99 16.02
CA ASN A 1203 -15.11 36.26 16.72
C ASN A 1203 -15.32 37.41 15.74
#